data_AF-A0A2H0DNR6-F1
#
_entry.id   AF-A0A2H0DNR6-F1
#
_cell.length_a   1.000
_cell.length_b   1.000
_cell.length_c   1.000
_cell.angle_alpha   90.00
_cell.angle_beta   90.00
_cell.angle_gamma   90.00
#
_symmetry.space_group_name_H-M   'P 1'
#
loop_
_entity.id
_entity.type
_entity.pdbx_description
1 polymer ?
#
loop_
_entity_poly.entity_id
_entity_poly.type
_entity_poly.pdbx_seq_one_letter_code
_entity_poly.pdbx_strand_id
1 'polypeptide(L)'
;MQTRGEAALAGRGQRLPPVDLHRLHVLVCPGHAVRFLACDHGLRAMLPGAPSAAPGIHRRLLLRLRLAPCALPFSAGRVPMGPLAAAWPWMQAASRRIGSRSGNCQAGMTLVELMLATTILSVSVLGLLQTFGLISRSVQASKSKSIATNLAQEKIESLKDVSYYRLLVTTNPLTETSVTPNFDYDGPGGHYPPEIPLTVGGIRYDRRVYIHKVAEDASGDLIHKDWSEPDTGLKEIRVYVLWKQGTEQKHLMLRNLRDNPVRLPADATFSGNVKDNFGVNLAGVKVEAIQDPVRTDDTDSSGDYSFQVVSGSYTLRASKTGYFTAFSPATNAPAGQTTSVNFTLVKQDSGTVKGTAYIRDHIVISQVVASTVTGADNMEYVELYNPTTWTWTLDNASIDMRYVDPNNTLVTDISLNFINTTIPANGGYYLIANTGTVVAAGTTVAADAVYSTLLQNVIRDAKAGGIKITNDSDTLTYDKVGWSKTDDFSDPTAPAQAVEGSQVTLEKGLQAGEQIVRSSESFPTMDLPSGASAWDSNNNALDFNQGAVPQDQTLTYAPKNSGTIYAPKGGTPASGALVFGDDGLAPAVSANSSGAFSLVSVATGTWTITIASGTLMRQFTSVAVTANTTTDLGTFVLTSTTTNGYVTGRVTDGNNVPLSNIQVTGPAGPTLTGSAGTYALSVSMGTIEVVANPGNLNSNYVSSARTLTVTVGSVAQNTDFVLSKGARIRGFASTNGTDALPGLIVTASLGGTQMGTALSESDGYYTLTDLSTGTWTIEAQPDAGESASPTSFSQAIAESDAGTTLFVGTFTISGALGKISGTVEYNNVAIETGVMVVASTSTISDPPPAIDSTFRTGTNLYYGTSSGADGKYSIPVPGGSTYNVSAWYKNAGGATVRKTDTAPVTVGATTTRNLDWP
;
A
#
# COMPACT_ATOMS: atom_id res chain seq x y z
N MET A 1 -23.44 32.95 -43.92
CA MET A 1 -22.87 34.32 -44.10
C MET A 1 -23.07 35.10 -42.81
N GLN A 2 -22.21 36.09 -42.54
CA GLN A 2 -22.20 36.87 -41.29
C GLN A 2 -23.40 37.81 -41.16
N THR A 3 -23.81 38.09 -39.91
CA THR A 3 -24.01 39.47 -39.40
C THR A 3 -23.96 39.51 -37.87
N ARG A 4 -23.61 40.68 -37.31
CA ARG A 4 -23.47 40.98 -35.87
C ARG A 4 -24.76 41.60 -35.28
N GLY A 5 -24.90 41.60 -33.95
CA GLY A 5 -25.88 42.41 -33.22
C GLY A 5 -25.81 42.21 -31.69
N GLU A 6 -25.96 43.26 -30.90
CA GLU A 6 -25.66 43.30 -29.45
C GLU A 6 -26.91 43.25 -28.52
N ALA A 7 -26.65 42.86 -27.26
CA ALA A 7 -27.34 43.24 -26.01
C ALA A 7 -28.86 42.99 -25.80
N ALA A 8 -29.23 42.11 -24.85
CA ALA A 8 -29.60 42.51 -23.45
C ALA A 8 -30.44 41.47 -22.64
N LEU A 9 -29.96 41.18 -21.42
CA LEU A 9 -30.68 40.85 -20.16
C LEU A 9 -31.60 39.60 -19.97
N ALA A 10 -31.16 38.78 -18.99
CA ALA A 10 -31.90 38.21 -17.85
C ALA A 10 -32.35 36.72 -17.84
N GLY A 11 -31.80 35.93 -16.89
CA GLY A 11 -32.54 34.84 -16.23
C GLY A 11 -31.81 33.52 -15.86
N ARG A 12 -31.55 33.33 -14.56
CA ARG A 12 -31.33 32.04 -13.82
C ARG A 12 -30.07 31.19 -14.08
N GLY A 13 -29.46 30.72 -12.98
CA GLY A 13 -29.13 29.29 -12.82
C GLY A 13 -27.73 28.89 -12.30
N GLN A 14 -27.64 28.60 -10.99
CA GLN A 14 -26.78 27.58 -10.33
C GLN A 14 -25.28 27.49 -10.69
N ARG A 15 -24.37 27.89 -9.78
CA ARG A 15 -23.77 27.13 -8.65
C ARG A 15 -22.63 26.17 -9.05
N LEU A 16 -21.48 26.42 -8.43
CA LEU A 16 -20.18 25.75 -8.59
C LEU A 16 -20.18 24.31 -8.03
N PRO A 17 -19.30 23.41 -8.53
CA PRO A 17 -19.09 22.07 -7.98
C PRO A 17 -18.31 22.11 -6.65
N PRO A 18 -18.40 21.04 -5.82
CA PRO A 18 -17.82 21.02 -4.47
C PRO A 18 -16.30 20.78 -4.44
N VAL A 19 -15.69 21.26 -3.36
CA VAL A 19 -14.31 20.98 -2.96
C VAL A 19 -14.27 19.65 -2.21
N ASP A 20 -13.35 18.77 -2.58
CA ASP A 20 -13.18 17.46 -1.93
C ASP A 20 -12.36 17.56 -0.63
N LEU A 21 -12.77 16.82 0.40
CA LEU A 21 -12.20 16.88 1.74
C LEU A 21 -11.67 15.51 2.21
N HIS A 22 -10.36 15.48 2.49
CA HIS A 22 -9.64 14.49 3.31
C HIS A 22 -9.71 13.00 2.92
N ARG A 23 -8.59 12.49 2.40
CA ARG A 23 -8.04 11.21 2.86
C ARG A 23 -6.77 11.45 3.66
N LEU A 24 -6.81 11.09 4.95
CA LEU A 24 -5.65 11.11 5.84
C LEU A 24 -4.93 9.77 5.71
N HIS A 25 -3.77 9.72 5.06
CA HIS A 25 -2.93 8.52 5.06
C HIS A 25 -2.16 8.42 6.38
N VAL A 26 -2.32 7.30 7.09
CA VAL A 26 -1.56 6.99 8.31
C VAL A 26 -0.21 6.41 7.88
N LEU A 27 0.86 7.19 8.05
CA LEU A 27 2.23 6.72 7.90
C LEU A 27 2.65 6.00 9.20
N VAL A 28 3.00 4.72 9.12
CA VAL A 28 3.56 3.98 10.28
C VAL A 28 5.06 3.79 10.06
N CYS A 29 5.86 4.51 10.83
CA CYS A 29 7.29 4.20 11.04
C CYS A 29 7.55 4.05 12.54
N PRO A 30 8.44 3.12 12.96
CA PRO A 30 8.54 2.72 14.36
C PRO A 30 9.52 3.56 15.18
N GLY A 31 9.24 3.63 16.49
CA GLY A 31 10.25 3.89 17.51
C GLY A 31 10.50 5.36 17.88
N HIS A 32 9.98 5.79 19.03
CA HIS A 32 10.78 6.26 20.18
C HIS A 32 9.87 6.59 21.38
N ALA A 33 10.38 6.39 22.59
CA ALA A 33 9.61 6.50 23.82
C ALA A 33 9.41 7.96 24.28
N VAL A 34 8.23 8.28 24.81
CA VAL A 34 7.96 9.54 25.54
C VAL A 34 7.36 9.22 26.90
N ARG A 35 7.99 9.75 27.95
CA ARG A 35 7.55 9.66 29.35
C ARG A 35 6.34 10.58 29.60
N PHE A 36 5.33 10.08 30.32
CA PHE A 36 4.38 10.95 31.02
C PHE A 36 4.93 11.33 32.39
N LEU A 37 4.87 12.61 32.72
CA LEU A 37 5.19 13.15 34.04
C LEU A 37 4.04 14.08 34.44
N ALA A 38 3.41 13.78 35.57
CA ALA A 38 2.28 14.56 36.09
C ALA A 38 2.76 15.70 36.99
N CYS A 39 2.03 16.82 36.99
CA CYS A 39 1.96 17.75 38.12
C CYS A 39 0.61 18.46 38.18
N ASP A 40 0.29 18.96 39.37
CA ASP A 40 -1.06 19.28 39.86
C ASP A 40 -1.28 20.80 40.02
N HIS A 41 -2.51 21.16 40.42
CA HIS A 41 -3.01 22.43 40.96
C HIS A 41 -3.56 23.50 40.01
N GLY A 42 -4.80 23.92 40.29
CA GLY A 42 -4.99 25.34 40.68
C GLY A 42 -6.19 26.12 40.15
N LEU A 43 -7.32 26.07 40.88
CA LEU A 43 -8.29 27.17 41.12
C LEU A 43 -9.11 27.87 39.99
N ARG A 44 -10.44 27.74 40.16
CA ARG A 44 -11.49 28.79 40.21
C ARG A 44 -11.74 29.76 39.02
N ALA A 45 -12.92 29.52 38.42
CA ALA A 45 -14.04 30.46 38.24
C ALA A 45 -13.95 31.64 37.23
N MET A 46 -14.84 31.62 36.22
CA MET A 46 -16.02 32.52 36.14
C MET A 46 -16.97 32.15 34.98
N LEU A 47 -18.26 32.04 35.29
CA LEU A 47 -19.43 32.17 34.39
C LEU A 47 -20.06 33.56 34.69
N PRO A 48 -20.83 34.23 33.80
CA PRO A 48 -22.05 33.67 33.15
C PRO A 48 -22.44 34.20 31.75
N GLY A 49 -23.51 33.66 31.14
CA GLY A 49 -24.18 34.31 29.99
C GLY A 49 -25.02 33.41 29.05
N ALA A 50 -26.18 32.95 29.49
CA ALA A 50 -27.30 32.49 28.61
C ALA A 50 -28.26 33.71 28.37
N PRO A 51 -29.35 33.69 27.54
CA PRO A 51 -30.17 32.52 27.17
C PRO A 51 -30.95 32.52 25.79
N SER A 52 -31.69 31.41 25.56
CA SER A 52 -32.96 31.32 24.77
C SER A 52 -32.87 31.45 23.23
N ALA A 53 -33.81 30.95 22.39
CA ALA A 53 -35.08 30.23 22.63
C ALA A 53 -35.42 29.26 21.47
N ALA A 54 -36.30 28.29 21.71
CA ALA A 54 -37.09 27.61 20.66
C ALA A 54 -38.52 28.22 20.63
N PRO A 55 -39.30 28.06 19.53
CA PRO A 55 -40.27 26.96 19.50
C PRO A 55 -40.51 26.35 18.09
N GLY A 56 -41.19 25.19 18.01
CA GLY A 56 -41.60 24.55 16.74
C GLY A 56 -43.10 24.70 16.44
N ILE A 57 -43.64 23.94 15.45
CA ILE A 57 -44.98 23.28 15.44
C ILE A 57 -45.39 22.69 14.06
N HIS A 58 -45.73 21.39 14.03
CA HIS A 58 -46.67 20.62 13.14
C HIS A 58 -46.55 20.68 11.57
N ARG A 59 -47.01 19.71 10.74
CA ARG A 59 -47.98 18.58 10.89
C ARG A 59 -47.80 17.45 9.83
N ARG A 60 -47.69 16.20 10.32
CA ARG A 60 -48.16 14.85 9.86
C ARG A 60 -48.97 14.58 8.55
N LEU A 61 -48.60 13.46 7.86
CA LEU A 61 -49.46 12.39 7.29
C LEU A 61 -48.59 11.13 6.95
N LEU A 62 -48.54 10.02 7.72
CA LEU A 62 -49.39 8.80 7.79
C LEU A 62 -49.22 7.69 6.70
N LEU A 63 -48.52 6.60 7.04
CA LEU A 63 -48.97 5.17 6.93
C LEU A 63 -47.96 4.23 7.66
N ARG A 64 -48.21 3.83 8.91
CA ARG A 64 -48.72 2.50 9.34
C ARG A 64 -48.01 1.25 8.77
N LEU A 65 -47.16 0.62 9.59
CA LEU A 65 -47.38 -0.75 10.06
C LEU A 65 -47.06 -0.83 11.57
N ARG A 66 -47.60 -1.82 12.30
CA ARG A 66 -47.66 -1.84 13.78
C ARG A 66 -46.80 -2.94 14.39
N LEU A 67 -45.93 -2.59 15.34
CA LEU A 67 -45.72 -3.34 16.59
C LEU A 67 -45.50 -2.31 17.71
N ALA A 68 -46.12 -2.53 18.87
CA ALA A 68 -46.11 -1.58 19.99
C ALA A 68 -45.42 -2.18 21.22
N PRO A 69 -44.50 -1.47 21.89
CA PRO A 69 -44.06 -1.81 23.23
C PRO A 69 -45.06 -1.27 24.26
N CYS A 70 -45.37 -2.06 25.28
CA CYS A 70 -46.11 -1.57 26.44
C CYS A 70 -45.53 -2.16 27.72
N ALA A 71 -44.93 -1.31 28.55
CA ALA A 71 -44.70 -1.57 29.96
C ALA A 71 -46.00 -1.27 30.76
N LEU A 72 -45.88 -1.15 32.09
CA LEU A 72 -46.94 -0.86 33.08
C LEU A 72 -47.67 -2.13 33.62
N PRO A 73 -48.39 -2.06 34.75
CA PRO A 73 -47.76 -2.11 36.06
C PRO A 73 -48.50 -3.05 37.06
N PHE A 74 -48.03 -3.08 38.31
CA PHE A 74 -48.79 -3.62 39.43
C PHE A 74 -50.11 -2.84 39.65
N SER A 75 -51.25 -3.51 39.56
CA SER A 75 -52.52 -3.11 40.22
C SER A 75 -53.50 -4.30 40.24
N ALA A 76 -54.34 -4.39 41.28
CA ALA A 76 -55.23 -5.52 41.53
C ALA A 76 -56.57 -5.43 40.78
N GLY A 77 -57.15 -6.58 40.42
CA GLY A 77 -58.52 -6.69 39.91
C GLY A 77 -58.93 -8.15 39.64
N ARG A 78 -60.05 -8.60 40.23
CA ARG A 78 -60.58 -9.97 40.06
C ARG A 78 -61.26 -10.16 38.70
N VAL A 79 -61.21 -11.40 38.18
CA VAL A 79 -62.06 -11.89 37.08
C VAL A 79 -63.15 -12.83 37.64
N PRO A 80 -64.41 -12.75 37.17
CA PRO A 80 -65.48 -13.67 37.55
C PRO A 80 -65.66 -14.81 36.53
N MET A 81 -66.21 -15.95 36.96
CA MET A 81 -66.94 -16.88 36.08
C MET A 81 -68.22 -17.38 36.78
N GLY A 82 -69.28 -17.53 35.99
CA GLY A 82 -70.61 -17.98 36.40
C GLY A 82 -70.86 -19.48 36.13
N PRO A 83 -72.13 -19.91 36.05
CA PRO A 83 -72.67 -20.72 37.14
C PRO A 83 -73.50 -21.96 36.70
N LEU A 84 -74.15 -22.60 37.69
CA LEU A 84 -75.23 -23.63 37.59
C LEU A 84 -74.72 -25.07 37.32
N ALA A 85 -75.25 -26.16 37.90
CA ALA A 85 -76.30 -26.40 38.93
C ALA A 85 -76.25 -27.89 39.37
N ALA A 86 -76.86 -28.39 40.46
CA ALA A 86 -77.30 -27.82 41.74
C ALA A 86 -77.77 -28.95 42.70
N ALA A 87 -77.34 -28.98 43.97
CA ALA A 87 -77.91 -29.85 45.03
C ALA A 87 -77.62 -29.31 46.46
N TRP A 88 -78.68 -29.07 47.24
CA TRP A 88 -78.72 -28.67 48.66
C TRP A 88 -78.99 -29.91 49.56
N PRO A 89 -79.24 -29.81 50.89
CA PRO A 89 -78.88 -28.79 51.92
C PRO A 89 -77.92 -29.38 53.01
N TRP A 90 -77.46 -28.70 54.08
CA TRP A 90 -78.16 -28.23 55.31
C TRP A 90 -77.25 -27.31 56.16
N MET A 91 -77.86 -26.64 57.14
CA MET A 91 -77.30 -25.76 58.20
C MET A 91 -76.93 -24.31 57.81
N GLN A 92 -77.56 -23.39 58.54
CA GLN A 92 -77.54 -21.94 58.36
C GLN A 92 -76.78 -21.23 59.50
N ALA A 93 -76.39 -19.99 59.23
CA ALA A 93 -76.39 -18.83 60.14
C ALA A 93 -75.79 -18.96 61.57
N ALA A 94 -74.78 -18.12 61.86
CA ALA A 94 -75.05 -16.76 62.38
C ALA A 94 -73.77 -16.10 62.93
N SER A 95 -73.54 -14.83 62.63
CA SER A 95 -72.70 -13.94 63.44
C SER A 95 -73.53 -12.76 63.94
N ARG A 96 -73.42 -12.47 65.25
CA ARG A 96 -74.24 -11.46 65.93
C ARG A 96 -73.65 -10.05 65.79
N ARG A 97 -74.53 -9.04 65.79
CA ARG A 97 -74.34 -7.86 66.62
C ARG A 97 -75.42 -7.85 67.70
N ILE A 98 -75.03 -7.51 68.93
CA ILE A 98 -75.78 -6.75 69.96
C ILE A 98 -74.83 -6.62 71.15
N GLY A 99 -74.77 -5.44 71.76
CA GLY A 99 -73.96 -5.18 72.95
C GLY A 99 -74.81 -5.08 74.22
N SER A 100 -74.15 -5.33 75.36
CA SER A 100 -74.46 -4.81 76.71
C SER A 100 -75.89 -4.96 77.27
N ARG A 101 -76.04 -5.86 78.25
CA ARG A 101 -76.33 -5.44 79.63
C ARG A 101 -76.01 -6.53 80.68
N SER A 102 -75.45 -6.06 81.80
CA SER A 102 -75.45 -6.62 83.17
C SER A 102 -75.21 -8.12 83.43
N GLY A 103 -74.34 -8.40 84.42
CA GLY A 103 -74.61 -9.49 85.37
C GLY A 103 -73.38 -10.31 85.77
N ASN A 104 -72.92 -10.06 87.00
CA ASN A 104 -72.18 -10.95 87.90
C ASN A 104 -71.75 -12.33 87.35
N CYS A 105 -70.44 -12.54 87.20
CA CYS A 105 -69.63 -13.29 88.18
C CYS A 105 -68.18 -13.42 87.69
N GLN A 106 -67.24 -13.52 88.63
CA GLN A 106 -65.89 -13.98 88.33
C GLN A 106 -65.96 -15.46 87.94
N ALA A 107 -65.79 -15.77 86.66
CA ALA A 107 -65.61 -17.14 86.18
C ALA A 107 -64.13 -17.32 85.79
N GLY A 108 -63.42 -18.18 86.53
CA GLY A 108 -62.10 -18.65 86.10
C GLY A 108 -62.22 -19.47 84.81
N MET A 109 -61.20 -19.42 83.96
CA MET A 109 -61.17 -20.20 82.71
C MET A 109 -61.47 -21.67 82.99
N THR A 110 -62.40 -22.25 82.26
CA THR A 110 -62.71 -23.67 82.42
C THR A 110 -61.53 -24.52 81.90
N LEU A 111 -61.33 -25.70 82.49
CA LEU A 111 -60.28 -26.63 82.04
C LEU A 111 -60.43 -26.95 80.53
N VAL A 112 -61.67 -27.00 80.05
CA VAL A 112 -62.04 -27.24 78.65
C VAL A 112 -61.58 -26.10 77.73
N GLU A 113 -61.75 -24.83 78.12
CA GLU A 113 -61.24 -23.69 77.35
C GLU A 113 -59.71 -23.69 77.26
N LEU A 114 -59.03 -24.04 78.36
CA LEU A 114 -57.56 -24.17 78.36
C LEU A 114 -57.09 -25.30 77.43
N MET A 115 -57.80 -26.44 77.40
CA MET A 115 -57.52 -27.56 76.50
C MET A 115 -57.82 -27.23 75.03
N LEU A 116 -58.88 -26.48 74.74
CA LEU A 116 -59.18 -26.02 73.37
C LEU A 116 -58.16 -24.99 72.89
N ALA A 117 -57.80 -24.02 73.74
CA ALA A 117 -56.81 -22.99 73.38
C ALA A 117 -55.43 -23.61 73.08
N THR A 118 -54.97 -24.54 73.92
CA THR A 118 -53.68 -25.22 73.73
C THR A 118 -53.65 -26.16 72.52
N THR A 119 -54.75 -26.84 72.18
CA THR A 119 -54.82 -27.65 70.95
C THR A 119 -54.83 -26.79 69.69
N ILE A 120 -55.58 -25.69 69.65
CA ILE A 120 -55.55 -24.75 68.51
C ILE A 120 -54.16 -24.13 68.33
N LEU A 121 -53.50 -23.72 69.42
CA LEU A 121 -52.13 -23.21 69.38
C LEU A 121 -51.14 -24.27 68.87
N SER A 122 -51.26 -25.52 69.32
CA SER A 122 -50.40 -26.62 68.88
C SER A 122 -50.54 -26.91 67.39
N VAL A 123 -51.77 -26.97 66.87
CA VAL A 123 -52.03 -27.14 65.42
C VAL A 123 -51.51 -25.95 64.61
N SER A 124 -51.66 -24.72 65.13
CA SER A 124 -51.15 -23.50 64.47
C SER A 124 -49.63 -23.48 64.40
N VAL A 125 -48.94 -23.88 65.47
CA VAL A 125 -47.47 -23.99 65.52
C VAL A 125 -46.96 -25.07 64.57
N LEU A 126 -47.62 -26.24 64.51
CA LEU A 126 -47.28 -27.29 63.55
C LEU A 126 -47.46 -26.82 62.09
N GLY A 127 -48.54 -26.10 61.79
CA GLY A 127 -48.77 -25.49 60.47
C GLY A 127 -47.70 -24.44 60.11
N LEU A 128 -47.29 -23.62 61.07
CA LEU A 128 -46.19 -22.66 60.91
C LEU A 128 -44.84 -23.35 60.65
N LEU A 129 -44.51 -24.41 61.38
CA LEU A 129 -43.27 -25.18 61.19
C LEU A 129 -43.22 -25.87 59.82
N GLN A 130 -44.33 -26.47 59.37
CA GLN A 130 -44.44 -27.04 58.03
C GLN A 130 -44.28 -25.96 56.94
N THR A 131 -44.95 -24.82 57.10
CA THR A 131 -44.87 -23.69 56.16
C THR A 131 -43.45 -23.13 56.08
N PHE A 132 -42.77 -22.96 57.22
CA PHE A 132 -41.38 -22.53 57.28
C PHE A 132 -40.44 -23.50 56.58
N GLY A 133 -40.64 -24.82 56.75
CA GLY A 133 -39.89 -25.84 56.03
C GLY A 133 -40.05 -25.77 54.50
N LEU A 134 -41.27 -25.49 54.01
CA LEU A 134 -41.53 -25.28 52.58
C LEU A 134 -40.88 -23.99 52.06
N ILE A 135 -40.98 -22.88 52.79
CA ILE A 135 -40.36 -21.61 52.45
C ILE A 135 -38.83 -21.76 52.38
N SER A 136 -38.21 -22.38 53.39
CA SER A 136 -36.75 -22.59 53.43
C SER A 136 -36.25 -23.42 52.23
N ARG A 137 -36.96 -24.50 51.88
CA ARG A 137 -36.65 -25.31 50.68
C ARG A 137 -36.82 -24.51 49.39
N SER A 138 -37.84 -23.67 49.29
CA SER A 138 -38.08 -22.80 48.12
C SER A 138 -36.99 -21.74 47.95
N VAL A 139 -36.58 -21.08 49.05
CA VAL A 139 -35.47 -20.11 49.07
C VAL A 139 -34.15 -20.78 48.68
N GLN A 140 -33.85 -21.97 49.22
CA GLN A 140 -32.67 -22.72 48.82
C GLN A 140 -32.72 -23.10 47.34
N ALA A 141 -33.85 -23.60 46.81
CA ALA A 141 -33.99 -23.93 45.38
C ALA A 141 -33.78 -22.70 44.47
N SER A 142 -34.31 -21.55 44.85
CA SER A 142 -34.12 -20.28 44.14
C SER A 142 -32.65 -19.84 44.15
N LYS A 143 -31.99 -19.88 45.32
CA LYS A 143 -30.55 -19.65 45.47
C LYS A 143 -29.75 -20.61 44.58
N SER A 144 -30.08 -21.91 44.61
CA SER A 144 -29.39 -22.94 43.84
C SER A 144 -29.39 -22.63 42.35
N LYS A 145 -30.58 -22.30 41.82
CA LYS A 145 -30.79 -21.96 40.41
C LYS A 145 -30.10 -20.65 40.02
N SER A 146 -30.16 -19.62 40.87
CA SER A 146 -29.48 -18.34 40.59
C SER A 146 -27.97 -18.49 40.48
N ILE A 147 -27.35 -19.28 41.36
CA ILE A 147 -25.91 -19.58 41.29
C ILE A 147 -25.60 -20.41 40.04
N ALA A 148 -26.41 -21.42 39.72
CA ALA A 148 -26.23 -22.22 38.50
C ALA A 148 -26.28 -21.37 37.23
N THR A 149 -27.19 -20.38 37.16
CA THR A 149 -27.25 -19.42 36.04
C THR A 149 -25.98 -18.61 35.93
N ASN A 150 -25.48 -18.06 37.05
CA ASN A 150 -24.26 -17.26 37.04
C ASN A 150 -23.03 -18.10 36.62
N LEU A 151 -22.89 -19.33 37.14
CA LEU A 151 -21.82 -20.26 36.77
C LEU A 151 -21.89 -20.66 35.28
N ALA A 152 -23.08 -20.77 34.70
CA ALA A 152 -23.25 -21.03 33.27
C ALA A 152 -22.92 -19.79 32.42
N GLN A 153 -23.35 -18.60 32.84
CA GLN A 153 -23.06 -17.32 32.16
C GLN A 153 -21.57 -16.99 32.15
N GLU A 154 -20.90 -17.07 33.31
CA GLU A 154 -19.45 -16.90 33.46
C GLU A 154 -18.68 -17.75 32.44
N LYS A 155 -19.06 -19.04 32.33
CA LYS A 155 -18.42 -19.97 31.39
C LYS A 155 -18.72 -19.65 29.93
N ILE A 156 -19.95 -19.23 29.60
CA ILE A 156 -20.30 -18.80 28.24
C ILE A 156 -19.50 -17.55 27.84
N GLU A 157 -19.41 -16.54 28.71
CA GLU A 157 -18.64 -15.33 28.39
C GLU A 157 -17.14 -15.62 28.26
N SER A 158 -16.58 -16.48 29.13
CA SER A 158 -15.20 -16.98 28.99
C SER A 158 -14.94 -17.72 27.67
N LEU A 159 -15.94 -18.45 27.13
CA LEU A 159 -15.82 -19.14 25.84
C LEU A 159 -16.06 -18.20 24.65
N LYS A 160 -16.85 -17.14 24.81
CA LYS A 160 -17.10 -16.13 23.78
C LYS A 160 -15.92 -15.19 23.57
N ASP A 161 -15.09 -14.98 24.58
CA ASP A 161 -13.84 -14.21 24.47
C ASP A 161 -12.80 -14.89 23.56
N VAL A 162 -12.88 -16.23 23.43
CA VAL A 162 -12.07 -16.99 22.46
C VAL A 162 -12.49 -16.62 21.04
N SER A 163 -11.51 -16.50 20.13
CA SER A 163 -11.78 -16.28 18.71
C SER A 163 -12.54 -17.47 18.11
N TYR A 164 -13.39 -17.22 17.11
CA TYR A 164 -14.22 -18.25 16.47
C TYR A 164 -13.44 -19.52 16.10
N TYR A 165 -12.23 -19.33 15.59
CA TYR A 165 -11.36 -20.39 15.09
C TYR A 165 -10.59 -21.15 16.18
N ARG A 166 -10.25 -20.49 17.30
CA ARG A 166 -9.66 -21.15 18.48
C ARG A 166 -10.70 -21.71 19.45
N LEU A 167 -11.98 -21.39 19.24
CA LEU A 167 -13.09 -22.11 19.88
C LEU A 167 -13.22 -23.50 19.24
N LEU A 168 -12.47 -24.45 19.79
CA LEU A 168 -12.49 -25.85 19.38
C LEU A 168 -13.87 -26.46 19.62
N VAL A 169 -14.22 -27.49 18.86
CA VAL A 169 -15.47 -28.26 18.99
C VAL A 169 -15.23 -29.48 19.88
N THR A 170 -16.29 -30.02 20.49
CA THR A 170 -16.24 -31.23 21.31
C THR A 170 -15.89 -32.43 20.44
N THR A 171 -14.74 -33.05 20.72
CA THR A 171 -14.20 -34.22 20.01
C THR A 171 -14.37 -35.53 20.79
N ASN A 172 -14.73 -35.47 22.08
CA ASN A 172 -14.96 -36.64 22.93
C ASN A 172 -16.35 -36.58 23.63
N PRO A 173 -17.46 -36.68 22.88
CA PRO A 173 -18.81 -36.57 23.45
C PRO A 173 -19.16 -37.71 24.41
N LEU A 174 -19.68 -37.37 25.59
CA LEU A 174 -20.30 -38.29 26.55
C LEU A 174 -21.70 -37.82 26.94
N THR A 175 -22.63 -38.75 27.15
CA THR A 175 -24.01 -38.45 27.54
C THR A 175 -24.22 -38.47 29.06
N GLU A 176 -24.87 -37.44 29.60
CA GLU A 176 -25.40 -37.43 30.97
C GLU A 176 -26.77 -38.11 31.04
N THR A 177 -26.97 -38.95 32.05
CA THR A 177 -28.15 -39.82 32.24
C THR A 177 -28.81 -39.68 33.62
N SER A 178 -28.20 -38.94 34.55
CA SER A 178 -28.72 -38.70 35.91
C SER A 178 -29.78 -37.59 36.01
N VAL A 179 -30.13 -36.97 34.88
CA VAL A 179 -31.23 -36.00 34.72
C VAL A 179 -32.00 -36.28 33.41
N THR A 180 -33.24 -35.81 33.34
CA THR A 180 -34.08 -35.93 32.14
C THR A 180 -34.53 -34.53 31.67
N PRO A 181 -34.47 -34.20 30.37
CA PRO A 181 -33.87 -35.00 29.30
C PRO A 181 -32.36 -35.16 29.47
N ASN A 182 -31.82 -36.25 28.91
CA ASN A 182 -30.39 -36.50 28.80
C ASN A 182 -29.74 -35.43 27.90
N PHE A 183 -28.44 -35.20 28.06
CA PHE A 183 -27.68 -34.28 27.20
C PHE A 183 -26.23 -34.72 27.07
N ASP A 184 -25.58 -34.30 25.98
CA ASP A 184 -24.17 -34.58 25.72
C ASP A 184 -23.26 -33.45 26.22
N TYR A 185 -22.03 -33.82 26.57
CA TYR A 185 -20.98 -32.93 27.04
C TYR A 185 -19.60 -33.45 26.64
N ASP A 186 -18.59 -32.58 26.66
CA ASP A 186 -17.21 -32.95 26.36
C ASP A 186 -16.59 -33.74 27.52
N GLY A 187 -16.18 -34.97 27.24
CA GLY A 187 -15.76 -35.94 28.25
C GLY A 187 -14.39 -35.64 28.87
N PRO A 188 -14.02 -36.37 29.94
CA PRO A 188 -12.64 -36.34 30.45
C PRO A 188 -11.64 -36.66 29.33
N GLY A 189 -10.68 -35.76 29.11
CA GLY A 189 -9.70 -35.86 28.01
C GLY A 189 -10.08 -35.10 26.73
N GLY A 190 -11.29 -34.53 26.64
CA GLY A 190 -11.68 -33.59 25.60
C GLY A 190 -11.13 -32.17 25.82
N HIS A 191 -11.56 -31.22 24.99
CA HIS A 191 -11.09 -29.82 25.06
C HIS A 191 -11.71 -29.05 26.24
N TYR A 192 -12.93 -29.39 26.66
CA TYR A 192 -13.66 -28.74 27.75
C TYR A 192 -14.11 -29.75 28.83
N PRO A 193 -13.18 -30.48 29.47
CA PRO A 193 -13.52 -31.59 30.36
C PRO A 193 -14.30 -31.11 31.60
N PRO A 194 -15.13 -31.99 32.22
CA PRO A 194 -16.07 -31.59 33.27
C PRO A 194 -15.40 -30.96 34.51
N GLU A 195 -16.05 -29.93 35.05
CA GLU A 195 -15.62 -29.22 36.25
C GLU A 195 -16.47 -29.72 37.44
N ILE A 196 -15.93 -30.70 38.19
CA ILE A 196 -16.68 -31.48 39.18
C ILE A 196 -15.85 -31.72 40.46
N PRO A 197 -16.39 -31.51 41.68
CA PRO A 197 -17.48 -30.61 42.02
C PRO A 197 -16.94 -29.19 42.30
N LEU A 198 -17.67 -28.18 41.83
CA LEU A 198 -17.56 -26.77 42.21
C LEU A 198 -18.44 -26.53 43.45
N THR A 199 -17.91 -26.05 44.57
CA THR A 199 -18.76 -25.75 45.75
C THR A 199 -18.92 -24.24 45.94
N VAL A 200 -20.16 -23.75 45.85
CA VAL A 200 -20.48 -22.31 45.94
C VAL A 200 -21.61 -22.10 46.95
N GLY A 201 -21.36 -21.28 47.97
CA GLY A 201 -22.35 -20.92 48.99
C GLY A 201 -22.94 -22.11 49.75
N GLY A 202 -22.13 -23.15 49.98
CA GLY A 202 -22.48 -24.40 50.66
C GLY A 202 -23.11 -25.50 49.77
N ILE A 203 -23.23 -25.26 48.46
CA ILE A 203 -23.91 -26.16 47.52
C ILE A 203 -22.92 -26.66 46.48
N ARG A 204 -22.94 -27.98 46.19
CA ARG A 204 -22.11 -28.60 45.16
C ARG A 204 -22.79 -28.54 43.79
N TYR A 205 -22.00 -28.14 42.80
CA TYR A 205 -22.37 -28.04 41.39
C TYR A 205 -21.39 -28.82 40.52
N ASP A 206 -21.89 -29.34 39.41
CA ASP A 206 -21.10 -29.93 38.35
C ASP A 206 -21.28 -29.07 37.10
N ARG A 207 -20.20 -28.51 36.52
CA ARG A 207 -20.28 -27.70 35.29
C ARG A 207 -19.69 -28.45 34.11
N ARG A 208 -20.40 -28.47 32.98
CA ARG A 208 -20.02 -29.20 31.75
C ARG A 208 -20.29 -28.36 30.53
N VAL A 209 -19.53 -28.59 29.47
CA VAL A 209 -19.58 -27.82 28.22
C VAL A 209 -19.77 -28.77 27.06
N TYR A 210 -20.50 -28.32 26.05
CA TYR A 210 -20.62 -28.99 24.75
C TYR A 210 -20.54 -27.94 23.65
N ILE A 211 -19.67 -28.12 22.66
CA ILE A 211 -19.55 -27.20 21.52
C ILE A 211 -19.59 -28.00 20.23
N HIS A 212 -20.49 -27.64 19.32
CA HIS A 212 -20.62 -28.28 18.02
C HIS A 212 -20.84 -27.27 16.91
N LYS A 213 -20.56 -27.69 15.67
CA LYS A 213 -20.84 -26.91 14.47
C LYS A 213 -22.35 -26.89 14.24
N VAL A 214 -22.88 -25.79 13.74
CA VAL A 214 -24.29 -25.68 13.36
C VAL A 214 -24.43 -24.99 12.01
N ALA A 215 -25.28 -25.54 11.14
CA ALA A 215 -25.71 -24.88 9.91
C ALA A 215 -27.13 -24.31 10.11
N GLU A 216 -27.49 -23.30 9.33
CA GLU A 216 -28.87 -22.83 9.21
C GLU A 216 -29.49 -23.51 7.97
N ASP A 217 -30.72 -24.02 8.11
CA ASP A 217 -31.47 -24.63 7.01
C ASP A 217 -32.21 -23.55 6.17
N ALA A 218 -32.91 -23.97 5.11
CA ALA A 218 -33.67 -23.05 4.25
C ALA A 218 -34.87 -22.38 4.95
N SER A 219 -35.20 -22.77 6.17
CA SER A 219 -36.30 -22.26 7.00
C SER A 219 -35.81 -21.35 8.14
N GLY A 220 -34.51 -21.31 8.41
CA GLY A 220 -33.90 -20.61 9.54
C GLY A 220 -33.65 -21.48 10.79
N ASP A 221 -33.84 -22.80 10.70
CA ASP A 221 -33.64 -23.72 11.81
C ASP A 221 -32.19 -24.23 11.87
N LEU A 222 -31.68 -24.45 13.09
CA LEU A 222 -30.30 -24.90 13.32
C LEU A 222 -30.16 -26.42 13.17
N ILE A 223 -29.34 -26.85 12.23
CA ILE A 223 -28.91 -28.24 12.02
C ILE A 223 -27.55 -28.44 12.68
N HIS A 224 -27.43 -29.38 13.63
CA HIS A 224 -26.12 -29.73 14.21
C HIS A 224 -25.26 -30.50 13.21
N LYS A 225 -23.94 -30.31 13.31
CA LYS A 225 -22.93 -30.94 12.47
C LYS A 225 -21.88 -31.65 13.33
N ASP A 226 -21.44 -32.82 12.88
CA ASP A 226 -20.41 -33.60 13.56
C ASP A 226 -19.08 -32.83 13.59
N TRP A 227 -18.23 -33.12 14.58
CA TRP A 227 -16.93 -32.45 14.72
C TRP A 227 -16.01 -32.70 13.52
N SER A 228 -16.21 -33.80 12.79
CA SER A 228 -15.46 -34.17 11.57
C SER A 228 -16.02 -33.59 10.26
N GLU A 229 -17.26 -33.06 10.26
CA GLU A 229 -17.85 -32.41 9.07
C GLU A 229 -17.24 -31.02 8.83
N PRO A 230 -17.19 -30.50 7.59
CA PRO A 230 -16.63 -29.18 7.30
C PRO A 230 -17.26 -28.04 8.09
N ASP A 231 -16.46 -27.02 8.42
CA ASP A 231 -16.95 -25.85 9.15
C ASP A 231 -18.04 -25.08 8.37
N THR A 232 -19.13 -24.75 9.07
CA THR A 232 -20.28 -24.01 8.56
C THR A 232 -20.10 -22.49 8.68
N GLY A 233 -19.15 -22.03 9.51
CA GLY A 233 -19.00 -20.64 9.93
C GLY A 233 -19.90 -20.26 11.12
N LEU A 234 -20.53 -21.24 11.78
CA LEU A 234 -21.36 -21.08 12.97
C LEU A 234 -21.13 -22.23 13.96
N LYS A 235 -20.92 -21.90 15.25
CA LYS A 235 -20.75 -22.87 16.35
C LYS A 235 -21.77 -22.55 17.45
N GLU A 236 -22.39 -23.57 18.03
CA GLU A 236 -23.22 -23.41 19.22
C GLU A 236 -22.44 -23.86 20.47
N ILE A 237 -22.35 -22.97 21.46
CA ILE A 237 -21.80 -23.22 22.78
C ILE A 237 -22.96 -23.58 23.71
N ARG A 238 -22.94 -24.75 24.34
CA ARG A 238 -23.85 -25.14 25.42
C ARG A 238 -23.08 -25.32 26.72
N VAL A 239 -23.59 -24.73 27.80
CA VAL A 239 -23.06 -24.94 29.15
C VAL A 239 -24.16 -25.47 30.04
N TYR A 240 -23.86 -26.60 30.68
CA TYR A 240 -24.73 -27.30 31.61
C TYR A 240 -24.19 -27.14 33.04
N VAL A 241 -25.07 -26.82 33.98
CA VAL A 241 -24.74 -26.80 35.41
C VAL A 241 -25.75 -27.65 36.17
N LEU A 242 -25.27 -28.68 36.87
CA LEU A 242 -26.06 -29.64 37.62
C LEU A 242 -25.89 -29.42 39.12
N TRP A 243 -26.91 -29.68 39.93
CA TRP A 243 -26.86 -29.67 41.40
C TRP A 243 -27.87 -30.64 42.00
N LYS A 244 -27.73 -30.98 43.29
CA LYS A 244 -28.76 -31.74 44.03
C LYS A 244 -29.73 -30.81 44.76
N GLN A 245 -31.02 -31.12 44.67
CA GLN A 245 -32.10 -30.46 45.41
C GLN A 245 -32.90 -31.53 46.17
N GLY A 246 -32.53 -31.76 47.44
CA GLY A 246 -33.00 -32.93 48.18
C GLY A 246 -32.34 -34.20 47.63
N THR A 247 -33.14 -35.19 47.25
CA THR A 247 -32.68 -36.43 46.61
C THR A 247 -32.56 -36.34 45.09
N GLU A 248 -33.21 -35.37 44.46
CA GLU A 248 -33.23 -35.22 42.99
C GLU A 248 -32.01 -34.43 42.50
N GLN A 249 -31.42 -34.86 41.38
CA GLN A 249 -30.58 -33.96 40.59
C GLN A 249 -31.47 -32.98 39.79
N LYS A 250 -30.95 -31.77 39.62
CA LYS A 250 -31.48 -30.70 38.77
C LYS A 250 -30.37 -30.18 37.89
N HIS A 251 -30.71 -29.67 36.73
CA HIS A 251 -29.76 -29.01 35.84
C HIS A 251 -30.34 -27.72 35.26
N LEU A 252 -29.44 -26.89 34.74
CA LEU A 252 -29.70 -25.74 33.90
C LEU A 252 -28.82 -25.88 32.64
N MET A 253 -29.36 -25.55 31.48
CA MET A 253 -28.60 -25.35 30.25
C MET A 253 -28.73 -23.89 29.81
N LEU A 254 -27.62 -23.28 29.43
CA LEU A 254 -27.59 -22.07 28.62
C LEU A 254 -26.90 -22.37 27.29
N ARG A 255 -27.38 -21.72 26.22
CA ARG A 255 -26.81 -21.81 24.87
C ARG A 255 -26.46 -20.43 24.32
N ASN A 256 -25.44 -20.37 23.47
CA ASN A 256 -25.06 -19.18 22.72
C ASN A 256 -24.51 -19.58 21.33
N LEU A 257 -24.58 -18.68 20.35
CA LEU A 257 -23.98 -18.89 19.03
C LEU A 257 -22.71 -18.04 18.90
N ARG A 258 -21.70 -18.59 18.24
CA ARG A 258 -20.49 -17.89 17.82
C ARG A 258 -20.42 -17.98 16.30
N ASP A 259 -20.37 -16.83 15.65
CA ASP A 259 -20.26 -16.65 14.21
C ASP A 259 -18.81 -16.42 13.78
N ASN A 260 -18.51 -16.77 12.54
CA ASN A 260 -17.26 -16.39 11.88
C ASN A 260 -17.35 -14.95 11.35
N PRO A 261 -16.54 -13.99 11.85
CA PRO A 261 -16.64 -12.58 11.49
C PRO A 261 -16.20 -12.23 10.05
N VAL A 262 -15.69 -13.19 9.26
CA VAL A 262 -15.12 -12.95 7.91
C VAL A 262 -15.93 -13.61 6.78
N ARG A 263 -17.17 -14.04 7.05
CA ARG A 263 -17.98 -14.83 6.09
C ARG A 263 -18.57 -13.97 4.95
N LEU A 264 -17.88 -13.90 3.81
CA LEU A 264 -18.43 -13.44 2.52
C LEU A 264 -18.20 -14.51 1.43
N PRO A 265 -19.19 -15.37 1.13
CA PRO A 265 -19.04 -16.39 0.10
C PRO A 265 -19.03 -15.77 -1.30
N ALA A 266 -18.11 -16.22 -2.15
CA ALA A 266 -18.18 -15.94 -3.58
C ALA A 266 -19.31 -16.79 -4.19
N ASP A 267 -20.27 -16.13 -4.83
CA ASP A 267 -21.53 -16.71 -5.26
C ASP A 267 -21.82 -16.52 -6.77
N ALA A 268 -20.96 -15.82 -7.52
CA ALA A 268 -21.10 -15.61 -8.96
C ALA A 268 -19.82 -16.01 -9.73
N THR A 269 -19.94 -16.27 -11.04
CA THR A 269 -18.82 -16.69 -11.90
C THR A 269 -18.74 -15.80 -13.15
N PHE A 270 -17.53 -15.42 -13.56
CA PHE A 270 -17.25 -14.90 -14.90
C PHE A 270 -16.52 -15.97 -15.71
N SER A 271 -16.84 -16.08 -17.00
CA SER A 271 -16.08 -16.89 -17.95
C SER A 271 -16.11 -16.30 -19.35
N GLY A 272 -15.29 -16.80 -20.27
CA GLY A 272 -15.37 -16.42 -21.67
C GLY A 272 -14.14 -16.83 -22.46
N ASN A 273 -14.10 -16.37 -23.71
CA ASN A 273 -13.05 -16.67 -24.67
C ASN A 273 -12.33 -15.39 -25.13
N VAL A 274 -11.03 -15.50 -25.39
CA VAL A 274 -10.18 -14.41 -25.85
C VAL A 274 -9.52 -14.75 -27.19
N LYS A 275 -9.63 -13.83 -28.14
CA LYS A 275 -9.09 -13.97 -29.49
C LYS A 275 -8.23 -12.78 -29.91
N ASP A 276 -7.44 -12.94 -30.96
CA ASP A 276 -6.86 -11.82 -31.68
C ASP A 276 -7.86 -11.22 -32.71
N ASN A 277 -7.49 -10.07 -33.27
CA ASN A 277 -8.24 -9.39 -34.32
C ASN A 277 -8.32 -10.16 -35.66
N PHE A 278 -7.65 -11.31 -35.78
CA PHE A 278 -7.75 -12.24 -36.91
C PHE A 278 -8.62 -13.48 -36.59
N GLY A 279 -9.17 -13.56 -35.37
CA GLY A 279 -10.03 -14.64 -34.92
C GLY A 279 -9.31 -15.86 -34.33
N VAL A 280 -7.99 -15.79 -34.13
CA VAL A 280 -7.17 -16.84 -33.51
C VAL A 280 -7.33 -16.79 -31.99
N ASN A 281 -7.57 -17.93 -31.35
CA ASN A 281 -7.68 -18.00 -29.90
C ASN A 281 -6.34 -17.71 -29.22
N LEU A 282 -6.35 -16.93 -28.13
CA LEU A 282 -5.15 -16.49 -27.42
C LEU A 282 -5.02 -17.15 -26.05
N ALA A 283 -4.05 -18.06 -25.92
CA ALA A 283 -3.65 -18.68 -24.66
C ALA A 283 -2.75 -17.77 -23.82
N GLY A 284 -2.80 -17.85 -22.50
CA GLY A 284 -2.02 -17.01 -21.58
C GLY A 284 -2.29 -15.52 -21.75
N VAL A 285 -3.58 -15.15 -21.77
CA VAL A 285 -4.09 -13.79 -21.55
C VAL A 285 -4.55 -13.72 -20.10
N LYS A 286 -4.02 -12.79 -19.32
CA LYS A 286 -4.51 -12.55 -17.96
C LYS A 286 -5.82 -11.78 -18.02
N VAL A 287 -6.89 -12.33 -17.45
CA VAL A 287 -8.20 -11.69 -17.33
C VAL A 287 -8.57 -11.50 -15.86
N GLU A 288 -8.69 -10.26 -15.41
CA GLU A 288 -8.92 -9.92 -14.00
C GLU A 288 -10.10 -8.94 -13.81
N ALA A 289 -10.75 -9.01 -12.63
CA ALA A 289 -11.78 -8.05 -12.23
C ALA A 289 -11.14 -6.83 -11.55
N ILE A 290 -11.32 -5.62 -12.10
CA ILE A 290 -10.63 -4.41 -11.61
C ILE A 290 -11.02 -4.05 -10.16
N GLN A 291 -12.26 -4.32 -9.77
CA GLN A 291 -12.78 -4.02 -8.43
C GLN A 291 -12.37 -5.06 -7.36
N ASP A 292 -11.89 -6.23 -7.77
CA ASP A 292 -11.29 -7.25 -6.89
C ASP A 292 -10.17 -7.98 -7.67
N PRO A 293 -8.97 -7.38 -7.81
CA PRO A 293 -7.90 -7.90 -8.68
C PRO A 293 -7.31 -9.26 -8.24
N VAL A 294 -7.68 -9.75 -7.06
CA VAL A 294 -7.35 -11.11 -6.60
C VAL A 294 -8.17 -12.15 -7.40
N ARG A 295 -9.30 -11.75 -7.98
CA ARG A 295 -10.14 -12.55 -8.88
C ARG A 295 -9.66 -12.36 -10.32
N THR A 296 -8.87 -13.33 -10.75
CA THR A 296 -8.26 -13.38 -12.08
C THR A 296 -8.15 -14.82 -12.54
N ASP A 297 -8.07 -15.02 -13.85
CA ASP A 297 -7.66 -16.28 -14.47
C ASP A 297 -6.77 -15.99 -15.69
N ASP A 298 -6.01 -16.98 -16.15
CA ASP A 298 -5.17 -16.91 -17.34
C ASP A 298 -5.74 -17.87 -18.40
N THR A 299 -5.93 -17.40 -19.64
CA THR A 299 -6.61 -18.22 -20.67
C THR A 299 -5.85 -19.50 -21.02
N ASP A 300 -6.60 -20.58 -21.25
CA ASP A 300 -6.06 -21.89 -21.67
C ASP A 300 -5.59 -21.91 -23.14
N SER A 301 -5.15 -23.08 -23.64
CA SER A 301 -4.77 -23.25 -25.05
C SER A 301 -5.90 -22.99 -26.05
N SER A 302 -7.15 -23.05 -25.61
CA SER A 302 -8.38 -22.75 -26.36
C SER A 302 -8.76 -21.26 -26.28
N GLY A 303 -8.04 -20.46 -25.49
CA GLY A 303 -8.34 -19.05 -25.22
C GLY A 303 -9.44 -18.82 -24.18
N ASP A 304 -9.87 -19.86 -23.47
CA ASP A 304 -10.97 -19.81 -22.50
C ASP A 304 -10.46 -19.50 -21.08
N TYR A 305 -11.23 -18.74 -20.29
CA TYR A 305 -10.96 -18.41 -18.89
C TYR A 305 -12.24 -18.53 -18.02
N SER A 306 -12.09 -18.73 -16.71
CA SER A 306 -13.19 -18.78 -15.74
C SER A 306 -12.76 -18.53 -14.30
N PHE A 307 -13.34 -17.54 -13.61
CA PHE A 307 -13.12 -17.29 -12.17
C PHE A 307 -14.38 -16.85 -11.42
N GLN A 308 -14.40 -17.05 -10.09
CA GLN A 308 -15.52 -16.67 -9.23
C GLN A 308 -15.32 -15.30 -8.56
N VAL A 309 -16.43 -14.59 -8.35
CA VAL A 309 -16.53 -13.29 -7.67
C VAL A 309 -17.69 -13.31 -6.66
N VAL A 310 -17.75 -12.31 -5.78
CA VAL A 310 -18.99 -11.99 -5.05
C VAL A 310 -19.96 -11.30 -6.03
N SER A 311 -21.26 -11.53 -5.90
CA SER A 311 -22.26 -10.95 -6.79
C SER A 311 -22.26 -9.42 -6.75
N GLY A 312 -22.18 -8.80 -7.92
CA GLY A 312 -21.86 -7.37 -8.05
C GLY A 312 -21.50 -6.96 -9.48
N SER A 313 -21.17 -5.69 -9.68
CA SER A 313 -20.83 -5.13 -11.00
C SER A 313 -19.33 -4.89 -11.14
N TYR A 314 -18.73 -5.46 -12.18
CA TYR A 314 -17.28 -5.49 -12.38
C TYR A 314 -16.88 -5.03 -13.78
N THR A 315 -15.72 -4.39 -13.89
CA THR A 315 -15.03 -4.11 -15.13
C THR A 315 -13.92 -5.13 -15.26
N LEU A 316 -13.90 -5.90 -16.34
CA LEU A 316 -12.87 -6.91 -16.59
C LEU A 316 -11.77 -6.33 -17.49
N ARG A 317 -10.51 -6.65 -17.19
CA ARG A 317 -9.32 -6.29 -17.98
C ARG A 317 -8.67 -7.56 -18.53
N ALA A 318 -8.48 -7.63 -19.84
CA ALA A 318 -7.77 -8.71 -20.52
C ALA A 318 -6.44 -8.19 -21.10
N SER A 319 -5.32 -8.78 -20.70
CA SER A 319 -3.97 -8.30 -21.03
C SER A 319 -3.03 -9.42 -21.47
N LYS A 320 -2.23 -9.16 -22.52
CA LYS A 320 -1.25 -10.10 -23.07
C LYS A 320 -0.05 -9.37 -23.69
N THR A 321 1.14 -9.96 -23.55
CA THR A 321 2.38 -9.54 -24.23
C THR A 321 2.21 -9.36 -25.73
N GLY A 322 2.60 -8.21 -26.28
CA GLY A 322 2.57 -7.96 -27.72
C GLY A 322 1.17 -7.68 -28.27
N TYR A 323 0.21 -7.35 -27.40
CA TYR A 323 -1.17 -7.02 -27.74
C TYR A 323 -1.66 -5.82 -26.93
N PHE A 324 -2.56 -5.03 -27.50
CA PHE A 324 -3.26 -3.98 -26.78
C PHE A 324 -4.21 -4.57 -25.74
N THR A 325 -4.13 -4.05 -24.51
CA THR A 325 -5.03 -4.44 -23.41
C THR A 325 -6.47 -4.05 -23.73
N ALA A 326 -7.40 -4.96 -23.49
CA ALA A 326 -8.83 -4.75 -23.71
C ALA A 326 -9.59 -4.68 -22.37
N PHE A 327 -10.68 -3.90 -22.35
CA PHE A 327 -11.54 -3.70 -21.19
C PHE A 327 -12.98 -4.02 -21.55
N SER A 328 -13.70 -4.70 -20.66
CA SER A 328 -15.15 -4.85 -20.78
C SER A 328 -15.85 -3.56 -20.32
N PRO A 329 -17.11 -3.33 -20.72
CA PRO A 329 -18.02 -2.49 -19.95
C PRO A 329 -18.18 -3.00 -18.51
N ALA A 330 -18.74 -2.17 -17.62
CA ALA A 330 -19.16 -2.63 -16.30
C ALA A 330 -20.29 -3.67 -16.46
N THR A 331 -20.01 -4.91 -16.08
CA THR A 331 -20.86 -6.09 -16.28
C THR A 331 -21.31 -6.62 -14.92
N ASN A 332 -22.61 -6.84 -14.77
CA ASN A 332 -23.19 -7.40 -13.55
C ASN A 332 -23.00 -8.93 -13.49
N ALA A 333 -22.53 -9.45 -12.37
CA ALA A 333 -22.40 -10.87 -12.05
C ALA A 333 -23.49 -11.25 -11.02
N PRO A 334 -24.60 -11.88 -11.42
CA PRO A 334 -25.68 -12.24 -10.50
C PRO A 334 -25.31 -13.44 -9.63
N ALA A 335 -25.82 -13.45 -8.39
CA ALA A 335 -25.70 -14.59 -7.48
C ALA A 335 -26.21 -15.90 -8.13
N GLY A 336 -25.44 -16.97 -7.94
CA GLY A 336 -25.69 -18.31 -8.47
C GLY A 336 -25.46 -18.50 -9.97
N GLN A 337 -24.94 -17.51 -10.70
CA GLN A 337 -24.87 -17.53 -12.17
C GLN A 337 -23.46 -17.36 -12.74
N THR A 338 -23.28 -17.88 -13.96
CA THR A 338 -22.10 -17.66 -14.80
C THR A 338 -22.39 -16.60 -15.86
N THR A 339 -21.58 -15.55 -15.91
CA THR A 339 -21.71 -14.42 -16.84
C THR A 339 -20.60 -14.50 -17.87
N SER A 340 -20.96 -14.59 -19.16
CA SER A 340 -19.99 -14.69 -20.25
C SER A 340 -19.51 -13.33 -20.75
N VAL A 341 -18.19 -13.12 -20.80
CA VAL A 341 -17.55 -11.91 -21.33
C VAL A 341 -16.38 -12.31 -22.23
N ASN A 342 -16.46 -12.00 -23.52
CA ASN A 342 -15.41 -12.32 -24.51
C ASN A 342 -14.57 -11.09 -24.85
N PHE A 343 -13.32 -11.31 -25.23
CA PHE A 343 -12.39 -10.24 -25.62
C PHE A 343 -11.75 -10.49 -26.99
N THR A 344 -11.51 -9.39 -27.71
CA THR A 344 -10.66 -9.37 -28.90
C THR A 344 -9.48 -8.44 -28.62
N LEU A 345 -8.26 -8.95 -28.66
CA LEU A 345 -7.05 -8.15 -28.54
C LEU A 345 -6.45 -7.87 -29.93
N VAL A 346 -5.98 -6.64 -30.14
CA VAL A 346 -5.25 -6.28 -31.36
C VAL A 346 -3.76 -6.51 -31.12
N LYS A 347 -3.07 -7.18 -32.05
CA LYS A 347 -1.62 -7.40 -31.96
C LYS A 347 -0.88 -6.07 -32.16
N GLN A 348 0.13 -5.81 -31.33
CA GLN A 348 1.08 -4.73 -31.56
C GLN A 348 1.99 -5.13 -32.74
N ASP A 349 1.92 -4.35 -33.81
CA ASP A 349 2.94 -4.31 -34.86
C ASP A 349 3.82 -3.07 -34.59
N SER A 350 4.86 -2.82 -35.40
CA SER A 350 5.80 -1.72 -35.13
C SER A 350 6.18 -0.86 -36.33
N GLY A 351 6.50 0.40 -36.05
CA GLY A 351 7.08 1.36 -36.99
C GLY A 351 8.38 1.96 -36.45
N THR A 352 8.86 3.01 -37.10
CA THR A 352 10.04 3.79 -36.70
C THR A 352 9.65 5.26 -36.52
N VAL A 353 10.17 5.92 -35.49
CA VAL A 353 10.08 7.38 -35.32
C VAL A 353 11.48 7.97 -35.40
N LYS A 354 11.68 8.98 -36.25
CA LYS A 354 12.96 9.70 -36.37
C LYS A 354 12.79 11.20 -36.21
N GLY A 355 13.89 11.90 -36.01
CA GLY A 355 13.96 13.36 -35.97
C GLY A 355 15.35 13.85 -35.60
N THR A 356 15.51 15.17 -35.52
CA THR A 356 16.77 15.84 -35.16
C THR A 356 16.52 16.89 -34.09
N ALA A 357 17.20 16.77 -32.96
CA ALA A 357 17.05 17.61 -31.78
C ALA A 357 18.24 18.56 -31.60
N TYR A 358 17.94 19.84 -31.35
CA TYR A 358 18.92 20.90 -31.08
C TYR A 358 18.66 21.61 -29.75
N ILE A 359 19.72 22.24 -29.24
CA ILE A 359 19.73 23.22 -28.16
C ILE A 359 20.08 24.59 -28.75
N ARG A 360 19.54 25.67 -28.18
CA ARG A 360 19.74 27.06 -28.65
C ARG A 360 19.73 28.01 -27.45
N ASP A 361 20.75 27.92 -26.62
CA ASP A 361 20.85 28.60 -25.31
C ASP A 361 21.90 29.73 -25.25
N HIS A 362 22.72 29.89 -26.29
CA HIS A 362 23.75 30.93 -26.39
C HIS A 362 23.82 31.58 -27.78
N ILE A 363 24.61 32.65 -27.91
CA ILE A 363 24.98 33.32 -29.17
C ILE A 363 26.24 32.69 -29.77
N VAL A 364 26.30 32.60 -31.10
CA VAL A 364 27.44 32.00 -31.82
C VAL A 364 28.09 32.99 -32.79
N ILE A 365 29.39 32.86 -32.97
CA ILE A 365 30.20 33.47 -34.02
C ILE A 365 29.76 32.89 -35.36
N SER A 366 29.28 33.76 -36.24
CA SER A 366 28.86 33.43 -37.59
C SER A 366 29.99 33.58 -38.61
N GLN A 367 30.79 34.64 -38.52
CA GLN A 367 31.83 34.95 -39.49
C GLN A 367 33.00 35.69 -38.82
N VAL A 368 34.23 35.43 -39.26
CA VAL A 368 35.42 36.18 -38.88
C VAL A 368 36.22 36.56 -40.13
N VAL A 369 36.66 37.82 -40.20
CA VAL A 369 37.52 38.37 -41.26
C VAL A 369 38.66 39.19 -40.63
N ALA A 370 39.89 38.80 -40.94
CA ALA A 370 41.12 39.48 -40.48
C ALA A 370 41.55 40.67 -41.38
N SER A 371 41.08 40.73 -42.62
CA SER A 371 41.28 41.90 -43.51
C SER A 371 40.41 41.79 -44.75
N THR A 372 39.88 42.92 -45.23
CA THR A 372 39.11 43.03 -46.50
C THR A 372 39.94 43.33 -47.74
N VAL A 373 41.27 43.52 -47.65
CA VAL A 373 42.20 43.90 -48.76
C VAL A 373 41.97 45.29 -49.40
N THR A 374 40.84 45.95 -49.16
CA THR A 374 40.41 47.16 -49.89
C THR A 374 41.11 48.46 -49.49
N GLY A 375 42.41 48.57 -49.81
CA GLY A 375 43.14 49.84 -49.85
C GLY A 375 43.42 50.45 -48.47
N ALA A 376 43.28 51.78 -48.36
CA ALA A 376 43.74 52.54 -47.19
C ALA A 376 42.94 52.28 -45.89
N ASP A 377 41.77 51.66 -46.00
CA ASP A 377 40.89 51.31 -44.88
C ASP A 377 40.81 49.78 -44.74
N ASN A 378 41.78 49.18 -44.04
CA ASN A 378 41.73 47.75 -43.70
C ASN A 378 40.60 47.49 -42.70
N MET A 379 39.62 46.65 -43.06
CA MET A 379 38.49 46.34 -42.19
C MET A 379 38.61 44.93 -41.61
N GLU A 380 38.44 44.84 -40.30
CA GLU A 380 38.44 43.60 -39.51
C GLU A 380 37.09 43.48 -38.82
N TYR A 381 36.45 42.31 -38.86
CA TYR A 381 35.16 42.11 -38.21
C TYR A 381 34.88 40.68 -37.75
N VAL A 382 34.00 40.60 -36.75
CA VAL A 382 33.36 39.40 -36.24
C VAL A 382 31.85 39.60 -36.31
N GLU A 383 31.16 38.68 -36.99
CA GLU A 383 29.71 38.63 -37.03
C GLU A 383 29.23 37.60 -35.99
N LEU A 384 28.28 37.98 -35.14
CA LEU A 384 27.58 37.07 -34.23
C LEU A 384 26.16 36.79 -34.75
N TYR A 385 25.60 35.68 -34.30
CA TYR A 385 24.27 35.20 -34.62
C TYR A 385 23.56 34.69 -33.35
N ASN A 386 22.29 35.04 -33.20
CA ASN A 386 21.47 34.66 -32.06
C ASN A 386 20.45 33.57 -32.44
N PRO A 387 20.76 32.27 -32.27
CA PRO A 387 19.81 31.19 -32.48
C PRO A 387 18.74 31.11 -31.37
N THR A 388 18.95 31.76 -30.22
CA THR A 388 18.07 31.65 -29.04
C THR A 388 16.69 32.25 -29.27
N THR A 389 15.72 31.87 -28.45
CA THR A 389 14.33 32.38 -28.53
C THR A 389 14.13 33.75 -27.88
N TRP A 390 15.17 34.34 -27.28
CA TRP A 390 15.13 35.65 -26.63
C TRP A 390 16.11 36.64 -27.28
N THR A 391 15.86 37.93 -27.08
CA THR A 391 16.75 39.00 -27.52
C THR A 391 17.89 39.12 -26.51
N TRP A 392 19.13 39.13 -26.98
CA TRP A 392 20.28 39.44 -26.13
C TRP A 392 20.39 40.95 -25.96
N THR A 393 20.65 41.40 -24.75
CA THR A 393 21.03 42.80 -24.45
C THR A 393 22.52 42.80 -24.14
N LEU A 394 23.26 43.70 -24.77
CA LEU A 394 24.72 43.76 -24.73
C LEU A 394 25.22 45.03 -24.08
N ASP A 395 26.24 44.87 -23.24
CA ASP A 395 27.08 45.87 -22.61
C ASP A 395 28.44 45.24 -22.25
N ASN A 396 29.38 46.04 -21.75
CA ASN A 396 30.72 45.56 -21.36
C ASN A 396 30.73 44.53 -20.20
N ALA A 397 29.58 44.22 -19.55
CA ALA A 397 29.52 43.21 -18.50
C ALA A 397 28.96 41.86 -19.02
N SER A 398 28.06 41.94 -19.99
CA SER A 398 27.34 40.80 -20.58
C SER A 398 28.05 40.15 -21.76
N ILE A 399 28.87 40.90 -22.52
CA ILE A 399 29.64 40.34 -23.62
C ILE A 399 31.02 40.99 -23.74
N ASP A 400 32.00 40.14 -24.02
CA ASP A 400 33.38 40.50 -24.22
C ASP A 400 33.93 39.73 -25.42
N MET A 401 34.59 40.43 -26.35
CA MET A 401 35.28 39.81 -27.49
C MET A 401 36.77 39.74 -27.19
N ARG A 402 37.41 38.59 -27.43
CA ARG A 402 38.84 38.41 -27.19
C ARG A 402 39.50 37.71 -28.36
N TYR A 403 40.65 38.22 -28.78
CA TYR A 403 41.53 37.53 -29.73
C TYR A 403 42.55 36.72 -28.94
N VAL A 404 42.70 35.45 -29.30
CA VAL A 404 43.77 34.59 -28.78
C VAL A 404 44.84 34.49 -29.87
N ASP A 405 46.05 34.87 -29.50
CA ASP A 405 47.19 34.88 -30.40
C ASP A 405 47.81 33.47 -30.57
N PRO A 406 48.66 33.24 -31.60
CA PRO A 406 49.24 31.92 -31.87
C PRO A 406 49.99 31.29 -30.68
N ASN A 407 50.59 32.12 -29.81
CA ASN A 407 51.29 31.67 -28.60
C ASN A 407 50.31 31.22 -27.49
N ASN A 408 49.03 31.05 -27.82
CA ASN A 408 47.94 30.78 -26.89
C ASN A 408 47.87 31.84 -25.77
N THR A 409 48.18 33.09 -26.13
CA THR A 409 48.09 34.25 -25.23
C THR A 409 46.80 35.02 -25.54
N LEU A 410 45.97 35.18 -24.51
CA LEU A 410 44.76 36.01 -24.57
C LEU A 410 45.16 37.49 -24.65
N VAL A 411 44.72 38.19 -25.69
CA VAL A 411 44.67 39.66 -25.68
C VAL A 411 43.46 40.02 -24.81
N THR A 412 43.72 40.47 -23.58
CA THR A 412 42.72 40.39 -22.50
C THR A 412 41.46 41.18 -22.76
N ASP A 413 41.54 42.38 -23.33
CA ASP A 413 40.41 43.29 -23.44
C ASP A 413 40.35 43.94 -24.83
N ILE A 414 39.38 43.55 -25.66
CA ILE A 414 39.02 44.27 -26.89
C ILE A 414 37.78 45.11 -26.57
N SER A 415 38.00 46.32 -26.04
CA SER A 415 36.92 47.18 -25.51
C SER A 415 35.89 47.57 -26.58
N LEU A 416 34.64 47.14 -26.42
CA LEU A 416 33.57 47.39 -27.39
C LEU A 416 32.86 48.73 -27.11
N ASN A 417 32.77 49.58 -28.15
CA ASN A 417 31.87 50.74 -28.17
C ASN A 417 30.57 50.35 -28.88
N PHE A 418 29.52 50.07 -28.10
CA PHE A 418 28.22 49.62 -28.61
C PHE A 418 27.44 50.76 -29.29
N ILE A 419 27.07 50.55 -30.55
CA ILE A 419 26.16 51.40 -31.34
C ILE A 419 24.72 50.87 -31.23
N ASN A 420 24.53 49.55 -31.33
CA ASN A 420 23.32 48.86 -30.90
C ASN A 420 23.66 47.94 -29.71
N THR A 421 22.80 47.95 -28.69
CA THR A 421 22.94 47.12 -27.48
C THR A 421 22.04 45.89 -27.50
N THR A 422 21.54 45.46 -28.66
CA THR A 422 20.66 44.28 -28.77
C THR A 422 20.94 43.38 -29.98
N ILE A 423 20.78 42.06 -29.79
CA ILE A 423 20.73 41.07 -30.87
C ILE A 423 19.32 40.45 -30.91
N PRO A 424 18.52 40.65 -31.98
CA PRO A 424 17.16 40.12 -32.06
C PRO A 424 17.06 38.59 -31.87
N ALA A 425 15.99 38.15 -31.21
CA ALA A 425 15.65 36.74 -31.03
C ALA A 425 15.41 35.99 -32.36
N ASN A 426 15.55 34.66 -32.32
CA ASN A 426 15.21 33.74 -33.41
C ASN A 426 15.93 34.03 -34.73
N GLY A 427 17.22 34.37 -34.64
CA GLY A 427 18.13 34.49 -35.78
C GLY A 427 18.55 35.90 -36.15
N GLY A 428 18.58 36.83 -35.19
CA GLY A 428 19.20 38.14 -35.38
C GLY A 428 20.72 38.05 -35.49
N TYR A 429 21.31 38.93 -36.30
CA TYR A 429 22.75 39.08 -36.47
C TYR A 429 23.31 40.25 -35.65
N TYR A 430 24.63 40.33 -35.50
CA TYR A 430 25.30 41.43 -34.82
C TYR A 430 26.74 41.63 -35.33
N LEU A 431 27.10 42.83 -35.77
CA LEU A 431 28.40 43.11 -36.40
C LEU A 431 29.36 43.87 -35.47
N ILE A 432 30.46 43.25 -35.10
CA ILE A 432 31.56 43.86 -34.34
C ILE A 432 32.72 44.14 -35.30
N ALA A 433 33.17 45.39 -35.43
CA ALA A 433 34.20 45.76 -36.41
C ALA A 433 35.22 46.79 -35.88
N ASN A 434 36.37 46.93 -36.56
CA ASN A 434 37.33 48.00 -36.26
C ASN A 434 36.86 49.39 -36.75
N THR A 435 35.81 49.45 -37.57
CA THR A 435 35.22 50.65 -38.17
C THR A 435 33.70 50.68 -37.99
N GLY A 436 33.09 51.87 -38.01
CA GLY A 436 31.63 52.04 -37.89
C GLY A 436 30.82 51.57 -39.11
N THR A 437 31.47 51.35 -40.26
CA THR A 437 30.83 50.86 -41.48
C THR A 437 31.78 49.92 -42.22
N VAL A 438 31.35 48.68 -42.46
CA VAL A 438 32.09 47.67 -43.22
C VAL A 438 31.64 47.69 -44.68
N VAL A 439 32.59 47.68 -45.61
CA VAL A 439 32.37 47.53 -47.05
C VAL A 439 33.01 46.22 -47.51
N ALA A 440 32.20 45.18 -47.71
CA ALA A 440 32.66 43.83 -48.01
C ALA A 440 31.66 43.08 -48.91
N ALA A 441 32.16 42.16 -49.74
CA ALA A 441 31.35 41.34 -50.66
C ALA A 441 30.34 42.15 -51.53
N GLY A 442 30.70 43.37 -51.94
CA GLY A 442 29.83 44.26 -52.71
C GLY A 442 28.72 44.95 -51.91
N THR A 443 28.72 44.84 -50.58
CA THR A 443 27.72 45.45 -49.67
C THR A 443 28.35 46.52 -48.77
N THR A 444 27.51 47.34 -48.16
CA THR A 444 27.91 48.36 -47.17
C THR A 444 26.99 48.25 -45.96
N VAL A 445 27.56 47.92 -44.79
CA VAL A 445 26.80 47.54 -43.60
C VAL A 445 27.34 48.30 -42.39
N ALA A 446 26.46 48.93 -41.62
CA ALA A 446 26.84 49.60 -40.39
C ALA A 446 27.18 48.58 -39.29
N ALA A 447 28.28 48.80 -38.58
CA ALA A 447 28.64 47.98 -37.43
C ALA A 447 27.69 48.25 -36.25
N ASP A 448 27.40 47.22 -35.46
CA ASP A 448 26.64 47.34 -34.22
C ASP A 448 27.53 47.63 -33.00
N ALA A 449 28.82 47.28 -33.05
CA ALA A 449 29.84 47.73 -32.10
C ALA A 449 31.20 47.95 -32.79
N VAL A 450 31.99 48.88 -32.24
CA VAL A 450 33.31 49.25 -32.76
C VAL A 450 34.37 49.15 -31.67
N TYR A 451 35.52 48.49 -31.94
CA TYR A 451 36.47 48.15 -30.87
C TYR A 451 37.81 48.90 -30.81
N SER A 452 38.15 49.71 -31.82
CA SER A 452 39.08 50.86 -31.75
C SER A 452 39.48 51.28 -33.16
N THR A 453 39.48 52.58 -33.45
CA THR A 453 40.00 53.14 -34.70
C THR A 453 41.53 53.38 -34.68
N LEU A 454 42.18 53.13 -33.54
CA LEU A 454 43.63 53.31 -33.34
C LEU A 454 44.41 51.98 -33.38
N LEU A 455 43.73 50.84 -33.41
CA LEU A 455 44.32 49.51 -33.51
C LEU A 455 43.89 48.86 -34.84
N GLN A 456 44.69 49.08 -35.88
CA GLN A 456 44.64 48.24 -37.08
C GLN A 456 45.41 46.94 -36.78
N ASN A 457 44.92 45.80 -37.27
CA ASN A 457 45.49 44.47 -37.09
C ASN A 457 45.39 43.92 -35.64
N VAL A 458 44.17 43.92 -35.08
CA VAL A 458 43.81 43.21 -33.84
C VAL A 458 43.62 41.72 -34.14
N ILE A 459 42.89 41.39 -35.22
CA ILE A 459 42.73 40.02 -35.71
C ILE A 459 43.86 39.75 -36.70
N ARG A 460 44.94 39.09 -36.25
CA ARG A 460 46.17 38.96 -37.05
C ARG A 460 45.96 38.17 -38.34
N ASP A 461 46.19 38.83 -39.47
CA ASP A 461 46.20 38.23 -40.79
C ASP A 461 47.42 37.32 -41.01
N ALA A 462 47.27 36.32 -41.89
CA ALA A 462 48.30 35.34 -42.26
C ALA A 462 48.99 34.62 -41.08
N LYS A 463 48.22 34.45 -40.00
CA LYS A 463 48.62 33.77 -38.77
C LYS A 463 47.55 32.79 -38.29
N ALA A 464 47.97 31.80 -37.51
CA ALA A 464 47.06 31.07 -36.64
C ALA A 464 46.45 32.02 -35.60
N GLY A 465 45.34 31.65 -35.00
CA GLY A 465 44.68 32.50 -34.01
C GLY A 465 43.28 32.02 -33.71
N GLY A 466 42.57 32.79 -32.89
CA GLY A 466 41.15 32.53 -32.68
C GLY A 466 40.41 33.69 -32.04
N ILE A 467 39.09 33.65 -32.16
CA ILE A 467 38.16 34.56 -31.50
C ILE A 467 37.45 33.80 -30.40
N LYS A 468 37.27 34.43 -29.24
CA LYS A 468 36.49 33.95 -28.10
C LYS A 468 35.46 35.01 -27.73
N ILE A 469 34.21 34.61 -27.60
CA ILE A 469 33.10 35.43 -27.09
C ILE A 469 32.76 34.92 -25.70
N THR A 470 32.85 35.80 -24.71
CA THR A 470 32.79 35.45 -23.29
C THR A 470 32.07 36.55 -22.50
N ASN A 471 31.95 36.40 -21.19
CA ASN A 471 31.55 37.48 -20.30
C ASN A 471 32.80 38.19 -19.72
N ASP A 472 32.65 39.43 -19.21
CA ASP A 472 33.74 40.26 -18.66
C ASP A 472 34.73 39.50 -17.74
N SER A 473 34.20 38.67 -16.83
CA SER A 473 35.02 37.89 -15.89
C SER A 473 35.67 36.62 -16.46
N ASP A 474 35.51 36.34 -17.76
CA ASP A 474 35.94 35.12 -18.46
C ASP A 474 35.47 33.78 -17.87
N THR A 475 34.40 33.82 -17.09
CA THR A 475 33.85 32.64 -16.39
C THR A 475 32.85 31.85 -17.24
N LEU A 476 32.31 32.47 -18.28
CA LEU A 476 31.33 31.89 -19.19
C LEU A 476 31.71 32.24 -20.63
N THR A 477 32.24 31.26 -21.36
CA THR A 477 32.42 31.35 -22.81
C THR A 477 31.08 31.04 -23.48
N TYR A 478 30.65 31.90 -24.39
CA TYR A 478 29.46 31.69 -25.21
C TYR A 478 29.79 30.89 -26.46
N ASP A 479 30.88 31.25 -27.16
CA ASP A 479 31.38 30.54 -28.34
C ASP A 479 32.85 30.92 -28.60
N LYS A 480 33.60 30.09 -29.31
CA LYS A 480 34.97 30.39 -29.76
C LYS A 480 35.31 29.63 -31.05
N VAL A 481 36.13 30.25 -31.89
CA VAL A 481 36.65 29.65 -33.12
C VAL A 481 38.15 29.86 -33.26
N GLY A 482 38.90 28.77 -33.44
CA GLY A 482 40.34 28.78 -33.65
C GLY A 482 40.74 28.21 -35.01
N TRP A 483 41.71 28.82 -35.67
CA TRP A 483 42.23 28.42 -36.99
C TRP A 483 43.76 28.25 -37.00
N SER A 484 44.23 27.28 -37.80
CA SER A 484 45.65 26.91 -37.92
C SER A 484 46.43 27.72 -38.96
N LYS A 485 47.74 27.47 -39.05
CA LYS A 485 48.59 27.81 -40.18
C LYS A 485 49.53 26.65 -40.51
N THR A 486 49.06 25.65 -41.26
CA THR A 486 49.81 24.39 -41.45
C THR A 486 51.04 24.48 -42.33
N ASP A 487 51.25 25.57 -43.10
CA ASP A 487 52.47 25.79 -43.91
C ASP A 487 53.67 26.30 -43.10
N ASP A 488 53.44 26.72 -41.85
CA ASP A 488 54.42 27.34 -40.97
C ASP A 488 54.62 26.48 -39.72
N PHE A 489 55.71 25.70 -39.70
CA PHE A 489 56.07 24.85 -38.57
C PHE A 489 56.36 25.62 -37.27
N SER A 490 56.40 26.95 -37.28
CA SER A 490 56.49 27.77 -36.06
C SER A 490 55.13 28.08 -35.42
N ASP A 491 54.02 27.99 -36.16
CA ASP A 491 52.64 28.28 -35.71
C ASP A 491 51.60 27.27 -36.29
N PRO A 492 51.85 25.94 -36.28
CA PRO A 492 51.08 24.98 -37.08
C PRO A 492 49.64 24.73 -36.59
N THR A 493 49.27 25.20 -35.39
CA THR A 493 48.00 24.90 -34.72
C THR A 493 47.33 26.16 -34.21
N ALA A 494 46.00 26.15 -34.23
CA ALA A 494 45.18 27.14 -33.55
C ALA A 494 45.45 27.15 -32.03
N PRO A 495 45.35 28.31 -31.37
CA PRO A 495 45.57 28.40 -29.93
C PRO A 495 44.44 27.70 -29.16
N ALA A 496 44.81 26.75 -28.30
CA ALA A 496 43.90 25.87 -27.58
C ALA A 496 42.79 26.58 -26.77
N GLN A 497 43.03 27.80 -26.27
CA GLN A 497 42.01 28.60 -25.57
C GLN A 497 40.85 29.04 -26.47
N ALA A 498 41.03 29.09 -27.79
CA ALA A 498 40.00 29.49 -28.77
C ALA A 498 39.43 28.30 -29.59
N VAL A 499 39.88 27.07 -29.37
CA VAL A 499 39.43 25.89 -30.13
C VAL A 499 38.32 25.13 -29.41
N GLU A 500 37.27 24.78 -30.12
CA GLU A 500 36.28 23.75 -29.74
C GLU A 500 36.51 22.51 -30.61
N GLY A 501 36.55 21.33 -29.97
CA GLY A 501 36.82 20.07 -30.66
C GLY A 501 38.13 20.11 -31.46
N SER A 502 38.01 20.18 -32.79
CA SER A 502 39.13 20.35 -33.72
C SER A 502 39.11 21.76 -34.34
N GLN A 503 40.30 22.33 -34.54
CA GLN A 503 40.52 23.63 -35.19
C GLN A 503 40.01 23.70 -36.64
N VAL A 504 39.66 24.91 -37.11
CA VAL A 504 39.56 25.19 -38.55
C VAL A 504 40.95 25.02 -39.17
N THR A 505 41.09 24.14 -40.16
CA THR A 505 42.39 23.87 -40.79
C THR A 505 42.61 24.80 -41.98
N LEU A 506 43.43 25.83 -41.79
CA LEU A 506 43.90 26.73 -42.84
C LEU A 506 45.40 26.50 -43.11
N GLU A 507 45.78 26.52 -44.39
CA GLU A 507 47.18 26.33 -44.79
C GLU A 507 48.05 27.49 -44.31
N LYS A 508 47.62 28.75 -44.55
CA LYS A 508 48.44 29.96 -44.37
C LYS A 508 48.04 30.84 -43.18
N GLY A 509 47.11 30.38 -42.35
CA GLY A 509 46.33 31.25 -41.49
C GLY A 509 45.29 32.04 -42.29
N LEU A 510 44.38 32.72 -41.61
CA LEU A 510 43.32 33.52 -42.25
C LEU A 510 43.97 34.68 -43.05
N GLN A 511 43.96 34.61 -44.37
CA GLN A 511 44.58 35.65 -45.21
C GLN A 511 43.69 36.90 -45.29
N ALA A 512 44.28 38.00 -45.75
CA ALA A 512 43.50 39.13 -46.23
C ALA A 512 42.63 38.72 -47.44
N GLY A 513 41.35 39.10 -47.41
CA GLY A 513 40.35 38.75 -48.42
C GLY A 513 39.64 37.42 -48.14
N GLU A 514 40.06 36.70 -47.09
CA GLU A 514 39.44 35.44 -46.66
C GLU A 514 38.50 35.62 -45.47
N GLN A 515 37.66 34.60 -45.30
CA GLN A 515 36.63 34.52 -44.28
C GLN A 515 36.48 33.07 -43.81
N ILE A 516 36.29 32.89 -42.51
CA ILE A 516 35.69 31.67 -41.96
C ILE A 516 34.23 31.94 -41.65
N VAL A 517 33.33 31.03 -42.05
CA VAL A 517 31.87 31.20 -41.89
C VAL A 517 31.24 29.92 -41.34
N ARG A 518 30.41 30.07 -40.31
CA ARG A 518 29.67 29.00 -39.63
C ARG A 518 28.55 28.46 -40.51
N SER A 519 28.37 27.15 -40.49
CA SER A 519 27.38 26.43 -41.28
C SER A 519 25.95 26.67 -40.79
N SER A 520 24.97 26.44 -41.68
CA SER A 520 23.54 26.59 -41.38
C SER A 520 22.91 25.34 -40.76
N GLU A 521 23.44 24.17 -41.12
CA GLU A 521 23.01 22.84 -40.70
C GLU A 521 24.17 21.82 -40.84
N SER A 522 23.92 20.55 -40.51
CA SER A 522 24.93 19.50 -40.48
C SER A 522 25.64 19.26 -41.82
N PHE A 523 26.97 19.13 -41.78
CA PHE A 523 27.80 18.69 -42.90
C PHE A 523 27.30 17.33 -43.49
N PRO A 524 27.33 17.10 -44.82
CA PRO A 524 27.92 17.92 -45.89
C PRO A 524 26.92 18.82 -46.65
N THR A 525 25.64 18.84 -46.27
CA THR A 525 24.60 19.64 -46.95
C THR A 525 24.66 21.09 -46.47
N MET A 526 25.75 21.77 -46.81
CA MET A 526 25.99 23.13 -46.38
C MET A 526 25.24 24.09 -47.30
N ASP A 527 23.97 24.36 -46.96
CA ASP A 527 23.17 25.40 -47.60
C ASP A 527 23.62 26.78 -47.12
N LEU A 528 24.83 27.17 -47.56
CA LEU A 528 25.49 28.45 -47.31
C LEU A 528 24.81 29.68 -47.96
N PRO A 529 23.99 29.60 -49.04
CA PRO A 529 23.35 30.80 -49.60
C PRO A 529 22.07 31.26 -48.88
N SER A 530 21.55 30.52 -47.89
CA SER A 530 20.25 30.80 -47.25
C SER A 530 20.31 31.37 -45.81
N GLY A 531 21.49 31.84 -45.39
CA GLY A 531 21.59 32.97 -44.47
C GLY A 531 21.41 32.74 -42.97
N ALA A 532 21.24 31.53 -42.46
CA ALA A 532 21.21 31.27 -41.00
C ALA A 532 22.51 30.59 -40.54
N SER A 533 23.17 31.07 -39.48
CA SER A 533 24.49 30.60 -39.04
C SER A 533 24.42 29.83 -37.71
N ALA A 534 23.54 28.82 -37.66
CA ALA A 534 23.07 28.24 -36.40
C ALA A 534 23.80 26.96 -35.96
N TRP A 535 24.56 26.30 -36.83
CA TRP A 535 25.09 24.97 -36.55
C TRP A 535 26.30 25.01 -35.60
N ASP A 536 26.22 24.25 -34.51
CA ASP A 536 27.22 24.29 -33.43
C ASP A 536 27.52 22.91 -32.83
N SER A 537 28.36 22.11 -33.49
CA SER A 537 28.76 20.79 -32.98
C SER A 537 29.83 20.83 -31.88
N ASN A 538 30.18 22.02 -31.37
CA ASN A 538 31.32 22.24 -30.47
C ASN A 538 32.63 21.72 -31.10
N ASN A 539 32.76 21.89 -32.42
CA ASN A 539 33.89 21.39 -33.20
C ASN A 539 34.13 22.30 -34.41
N ASN A 540 35.07 23.24 -34.27
CA ASN A 540 35.25 24.31 -35.26
C ASN A 540 35.51 23.79 -36.69
N ALA A 541 36.17 22.63 -36.84
CA ALA A 541 36.43 21.97 -38.12
C ALA A 541 35.18 21.45 -38.85
N LEU A 542 34.08 21.22 -38.13
CA LEU A 542 32.78 20.83 -38.67
C LEU A 542 31.81 22.01 -38.75
N ASP A 543 32.02 23.01 -37.89
CA ASP A 543 31.12 24.15 -37.75
C ASP A 543 31.42 25.23 -38.77
N PHE A 544 32.70 25.52 -39.03
CA PHE A 544 33.15 26.58 -39.93
C PHE A 544 33.79 26.04 -41.20
N ASN A 545 33.56 26.77 -42.29
CA ASN A 545 34.27 26.59 -43.55
C ASN A 545 35.10 27.82 -43.86
N GLN A 546 36.26 27.63 -44.49
CA GLN A 546 36.83 28.70 -45.31
C GLN A 546 35.83 28.95 -46.46
N GLY A 547 35.31 30.18 -46.57
CA GLY A 547 34.48 30.53 -47.72
C GLY A 547 35.28 30.30 -49.00
N ALA A 548 34.71 29.65 -50.01
CA ALA A 548 35.43 29.26 -51.22
C ALA A 548 36.03 30.50 -51.91
N VAL A 549 37.34 30.70 -51.72
CA VAL A 549 38.07 31.87 -52.20
C VAL A 549 38.13 31.80 -53.73
N PRO A 550 37.48 32.72 -54.47
CA PRO A 550 37.69 32.80 -55.91
C PRO A 550 39.13 33.25 -56.17
N GLN A 551 39.66 32.99 -57.37
CA GLN A 551 41.06 33.36 -57.70
C GLN A 551 41.37 34.87 -57.66
N ASP A 552 40.37 35.71 -57.36
CA ASP A 552 40.47 37.17 -57.18
C ASP A 552 40.58 37.65 -55.72
N GLN A 553 40.60 36.74 -54.74
CA GLN A 553 40.63 37.06 -53.29
C GLN A 553 39.45 37.93 -52.80
N THR A 554 38.27 37.80 -53.41
CA THR A 554 37.06 38.49 -52.95
C THR A 554 36.28 37.70 -51.89
N LEU A 555 35.79 38.40 -50.87
CA LEU A 555 34.92 37.86 -49.83
C LEU A 555 33.58 37.40 -50.44
N THR A 556 33.23 36.12 -50.27
CA THR A 556 32.04 35.49 -50.85
C THR A 556 30.75 35.78 -50.08
N TYR A 557 30.83 36.09 -48.77
CA TYR A 557 29.67 36.24 -47.90
C TYR A 557 29.66 37.64 -47.27
N ALA A 558 28.59 38.38 -47.54
CA ALA A 558 28.41 39.73 -47.00
C ALA A 558 28.16 39.70 -45.48
N PRO A 559 28.74 40.65 -44.73
CA PRO A 559 28.44 40.81 -43.32
C PRO A 559 26.99 41.25 -43.11
N LYS A 560 26.46 40.96 -41.93
CA LYS A 560 25.11 41.28 -41.48
C LYS A 560 25.17 41.91 -40.10
N ASN A 561 24.21 42.78 -39.82
CA ASN A 561 24.10 43.46 -38.54
C ASN A 561 22.71 43.21 -37.91
N SER A 562 22.43 43.84 -36.78
CA SER A 562 21.17 43.76 -36.02
C SER A 562 19.88 44.04 -36.82
N GLY A 563 19.97 44.67 -37.99
CA GLY A 563 18.85 44.84 -38.93
C GLY A 563 18.47 43.58 -39.72
N THR A 564 19.28 42.51 -39.65
CA THR A 564 19.12 41.27 -40.42
C THR A 564 18.67 40.12 -39.52
N ILE A 565 17.63 39.40 -39.95
CA ILE A 565 17.07 38.25 -39.23
C ILE A 565 16.86 37.09 -40.23
N TYR A 566 17.46 35.94 -39.94
CA TYR A 566 17.25 34.70 -40.68
C TYR A 566 17.01 33.53 -39.71
N ALA A 567 15.84 32.88 -39.83
CA ALA A 567 15.39 31.90 -38.86
C ALA A 567 16.35 30.69 -38.74
N PRO A 568 16.74 30.28 -37.51
CA PRO A 568 17.71 29.21 -37.31
C PRO A 568 17.20 27.86 -37.80
N LYS A 569 17.95 27.25 -38.73
CA LYS A 569 17.75 25.87 -39.20
C LYS A 569 18.31 24.85 -38.21
N GLY A 570 19.60 24.93 -37.91
CA GLY A 570 20.29 24.10 -36.91
C GLY A 570 20.27 24.67 -35.47
N GLY A 571 21.31 24.36 -34.72
CA GLY A 571 21.58 24.76 -33.34
C GLY A 571 22.78 23.95 -32.85
N THR A 572 23.01 23.95 -31.54
CA THR A 572 23.90 22.97 -30.90
C THR A 572 23.23 21.59 -30.93
N PRO A 573 23.79 20.55 -31.56
CA PRO A 573 23.19 19.23 -31.59
C PRO A 573 22.97 18.69 -30.19
N ALA A 574 21.77 18.17 -29.90
CA ALA A 574 21.48 17.48 -28.64
C ALA A 574 22.11 16.07 -28.63
N SER A 575 23.43 15.99 -28.78
CA SER A 575 24.18 14.73 -28.83
C SER A 575 24.03 13.97 -27.52
N GLY A 576 23.77 12.65 -27.61
CA GLY A 576 23.48 11.82 -26.45
C GLY A 576 22.09 12.03 -25.84
N ALA A 577 21.22 12.87 -26.41
CA ALA A 577 19.85 13.04 -25.92
C ALA A 577 19.10 11.71 -25.91
N LEU A 578 18.47 11.39 -24.78
CA LEU A 578 17.67 10.18 -24.63
C LEU A 578 16.33 10.35 -25.33
N VAL A 579 15.95 9.37 -26.15
CA VAL A 579 14.68 9.31 -26.87
C VAL A 579 13.94 8.04 -26.52
N PHE A 580 12.68 8.14 -26.10
CA PHE A 580 11.82 7.00 -25.78
C PHE A 580 10.34 7.32 -26.00
N GLY A 581 9.54 6.28 -26.23
CA GLY A 581 8.08 6.35 -26.27
C GLY A 581 7.43 5.87 -24.96
N ASP A 582 6.16 6.22 -24.77
CA ASP A 582 5.24 5.59 -23.80
C ASP A 582 4.52 4.36 -24.39
N ASP A 583 4.99 3.86 -25.53
CA ASP A 583 4.38 2.82 -26.35
C ASP A 583 4.51 1.40 -25.78
N GLY A 584 5.43 1.22 -24.83
CA GLY A 584 5.70 -0.08 -24.23
C GLY A 584 6.16 -1.12 -25.25
N LEU A 585 6.92 -0.73 -26.28
CA LEU A 585 7.54 -1.65 -27.23
C LEU A 585 8.96 -1.23 -27.62
N ALA A 586 9.17 0.06 -27.91
CA ALA A 586 10.47 0.56 -28.34
C ALA A 586 11.54 0.52 -27.23
N PRO A 587 12.78 0.11 -27.54
CA PRO A 587 13.94 0.41 -26.72
C PRO A 587 14.24 1.91 -26.78
N ALA A 588 14.61 2.52 -25.65
CA ALA A 588 15.12 3.89 -25.66
C ALA A 588 16.44 3.97 -26.45
N VAL A 589 16.62 5.05 -27.22
CA VAL A 589 17.83 5.31 -28.02
C VAL A 589 18.48 6.63 -27.62
N SER A 590 19.75 6.82 -27.99
CA SER A 590 20.43 8.12 -27.84
C SER A 590 20.59 8.79 -29.20
N ALA A 591 20.43 10.11 -29.25
CA ALA A 591 20.75 10.90 -30.44
C ALA A 591 22.27 10.89 -30.73
N ASN A 592 22.63 10.89 -32.01
CA ASN A 592 24.02 10.87 -32.46
C ASN A 592 24.70 12.26 -32.34
N SER A 593 25.94 12.39 -32.82
CA SER A 593 26.69 13.66 -32.82
C SER A 593 26.04 14.79 -33.62
N SER A 594 25.09 14.51 -34.52
CA SER A 594 24.30 15.52 -35.22
C SER A 594 22.91 15.74 -34.61
N GLY A 595 22.65 15.23 -33.41
CA GLY A 595 21.35 15.35 -32.72
C GLY A 595 20.24 14.51 -33.36
N ALA A 596 20.55 13.68 -34.35
CA ALA A 596 19.61 12.84 -35.06
C ALA A 596 19.42 11.50 -34.35
N PHE A 597 18.18 10.98 -34.36
CA PHE A 597 17.84 9.69 -33.76
C PHE A 597 16.91 8.86 -34.66
N SER A 598 16.86 7.56 -34.40
CA SER A 598 15.92 6.62 -35.00
C SER A 598 15.41 5.67 -33.92
N LEU A 599 14.24 5.97 -33.36
CA LEU A 599 13.55 5.13 -32.39
C LEU A 599 12.80 4.04 -33.18
N VAL A 600 13.39 2.84 -33.24
CA VAL A 600 12.85 1.69 -33.96
C VAL A 600 11.92 0.87 -33.06
N SER A 601 11.09 0.02 -33.68
CA SER A 601 10.18 -0.89 -32.98
C SER A 601 9.15 -0.18 -32.08
N VAL A 602 8.75 1.04 -32.42
CA VAL A 602 7.65 1.75 -31.74
C VAL A 602 6.34 1.07 -32.10
N ALA A 603 5.50 0.73 -31.11
CA ALA A 603 4.23 0.07 -31.37
C ALA A 603 3.34 0.89 -32.33
N THR A 604 2.45 0.24 -33.07
CA THR A 604 1.41 0.94 -33.83
C THR A 604 0.47 1.71 -32.92
N GLY A 605 -0.19 2.75 -33.43
CA GLY A 605 -1.11 3.58 -32.65
C GLY A 605 -0.60 5.00 -32.45
N THR A 606 -0.89 5.59 -31.29
CA THR A 606 -0.72 7.03 -31.02
C THR A 606 -0.06 7.24 -29.67
N TRP A 607 1.15 7.80 -29.66
CA TRP A 607 2.07 7.75 -28.50
C TRP A 607 2.67 9.11 -28.15
N THR A 608 3.21 9.23 -26.94
CA THR A 608 4.05 10.35 -26.51
C THR A 608 5.52 9.97 -26.71
N ILE A 609 6.22 10.70 -27.58
CA ILE A 609 7.67 10.57 -27.75
C ILE A 609 8.37 11.65 -26.95
N THR A 610 9.22 11.26 -26.01
CA THR A 610 10.00 12.15 -25.14
C THR A 610 11.46 12.17 -25.61
N ILE A 611 12.02 13.38 -25.76
CA ILE A 611 13.43 13.62 -26.03
C ILE A 611 13.99 14.50 -24.90
N ALA A 612 15.07 14.09 -24.25
CA ALA A 612 15.68 14.84 -23.14
C ALA A 612 17.22 14.87 -23.23
N SER A 613 17.81 16.03 -22.98
CA SER A 613 19.26 16.24 -22.90
C SER A 613 19.58 17.23 -21.77
N GLY A 614 20.26 16.75 -20.74
CA GLY A 614 20.43 17.52 -19.50
C GLY A 614 19.08 18.00 -18.96
N THR A 615 19.01 19.23 -18.47
CA THR A 615 17.77 19.83 -17.94
C THR A 615 16.73 20.15 -19.02
N LEU A 616 17.05 20.04 -20.32
CA LEU A 616 16.15 20.37 -21.43
C LEU A 616 15.45 19.14 -21.99
N MET A 617 14.17 19.29 -22.32
CA MET A 617 13.35 18.25 -22.93
C MET A 617 12.32 18.78 -23.92
N ARG A 618 11.77 17.86 -24.71
CA ARG A 618 10.59 18.06 -25.55
C ARG A 618 9.76 16.79 -25.59
N GLN A 619 8.44 16.96 -25.60
CA GLN A 619 7.49 15.88 -25.81
C GLN A 619 6.66 16.16 -27.06
N PHE A 620 6.55 15.14 -27.91
CA PHE A 620 5.59 15.09 -28.99
C PHE A 620 4.45 14.18 -28.53
N THR A 621 3.36 14.78 -28.09
CA THR A 621 2.12 14.06 -27.76
C THR A 621 1.39 13.67 -29.04
N SER A 622 0.79 12.48 -29.06
CA SER A 622 -0.03 11.99 -30.17
C SER A 622 0.72 11.73 -31.49
N VAL A 623 1.94 11.20 -31.41
CA VAL A 623 2.70 10.71 -32.57
C VAL A 623 2.02 9.45 -33.10
N ALA A 624 1.44 9.55 -34.29
CA ALA A 624 0.86 8.40 -34.99
C ALA A 624 1.95 7.52 -35.60
N VAL A 625 1.91 6.21 -35.31
CA VAL A 625 2.85 5.21 -35.80
C VAL A 625 2.08 4.11 -36.53
N THR A 626 2.44 3.88 -37.80
CA THR A 626 1.87 2.83 -38.65
C THR A 626 2.88 1.72 -38.89
N ALA A 627 2.41 0.48 -39.00
CA ALA A 627 3.23 -0.71 -39.17
C ALA A 627 4.18 -0.58 -40.37
N ASN A 628 5.46 -0.87 -40.16
CA ASN A 628 6.52 -0.86 -41.17
C ASN A 628 6.73 0.50 -41.88
N THR A 629 6.26 1.61 -41.29
CA THR A 629 6.48 2.97 -41.80
C THR A 629 7.43 3.77 -40.89
N THR A 630 7.97 4.87 -41.43
CA THR A 630 8.74 5.85 -40.64
C THR A 630 7.92 7.13 -40.46
N THR A 631 7.66 7.51 -39.21
CA THR A 631 7.12 8.82 -38.84
C THR A 631 8.28 9.77 -38.58
N ASP A 632 8.32 10.91 -39.27
CA ASP A 632 9.37 11.91 -39.13
C ASP A 632 8.86 13.10 -38.29
N LEU A 633 9.53 13.38 -37.17
CA LEU A 633 9.26 14.53 -36.32
C LEU A 633 10.00 15.80 -36.81
N GLY A 634 10.85 15.65 -37.83
CA GLY A 634 11.65 16.72 -38.42
C GLY A 634 12.72 17.26 -37.47
N THR A 635 13.12 18.50 -37.74
CA THR A 635 14.07 19.26 -36.93
C THR A 635 13.35 20.06 -35.85
N PHE A 636 13.82 19.99 -34.61
CA PHE A 636 13.23 20.72 -33.49
C PHE A 636 14.24 21.10 -32.40
N VAL A 637 13.83 22.05 -31.54
CA VAL A 637 14.60 22.50 -30.37
C VAL A 637 13.99 21.91 -29.09
N LEU A 638 14.85 21.55 -28.13
CA LEU A 638 14.45 21.22 -26.75
C LEU A 638 14.19 22.53 -25.97
N THR A 639 12.93 22.77 -25.59
CA THR A 639 12.48 24.08 -25.09
C THR A 639 11.94 24.07 -23.66
N SER A 640 11.62 22.90 -23.11
CA SER A 640 11.03 22.77 -21.78
C SER A 640 12.06 22.29 -20.78
N THR A 641 12.07 22.81 -19.56
CA THR A 641 12.95 22.32 -18.49
C THR A 641 12.32 21.15 -17.74
N THR A 642 13.12 20.14 -17.37
CA THR A 642 12.73 19.03 -16.48
C THR A 642 13.33 19.18 -15.09
N THR A 643 12.60 18.74 -14.05
CA THR A 643 13.12 18.54 -12.69
C THR A 643 13.39 17.07 -12.37
N ASN A 644 13.12 16.18 -13.32
CA ASN A 644 13.30 14.74 -13.18
C ASN A 644 14.62 14.31 -13.82
N GLY A 645 15.13 13.15 -13.41
CA GLY A 645 16.06 12.36 -14.22
C GLY A 645 15.35 11.16 -14.85
N TYR A 646 16.13 10.29 -15.50
CA TYR A 646 15.60 9.14 -16.23
C TYR A 646 16.40 7.87 -15.93
N VAL A 647 15.73 6.73 -15.92
CA VAL A 647 16.32 5.39 -15.80
C VAL A 647 15.88 4.56 -16.98
N THR A 648 16.82 3.88 -17.64
CA THR A 648 16.52 2.93 -18.72
C THR A 648 17.26 1.63 -18.51
N GLY A 649 16.67 0.56 -19.01
CA GLY A 649 17.26 -0.77 -18.95
C GLY A 649 16.33 -1.82 -19.57
N ARG A 650 16.71 -3.06 -19.36
CA ARG A 650 16.01 -4.26 -19.84
C ARG A 650 15.72 -5.21 -18.69
N VAL A 651 14.58 -5.88 -18.76
CA VAL A 651 14.25 -7.02 -17.90
C VAL A 651 14.32 -8.30 -18.73
N THR A 652 15.03 -9.31 -18.23
CA THR A 652 15.17 -10.63 -18.86
C THR A 652 14.95 -11.76 -17.85
N ASP A 653 14.75 -12.99 -18.34
CA ASP A 653 14.89 -14.19 -17.51
C ASP A 653 16.38 -14.55 -17.30
N GLY A 654 16.63 -15.63 -16.53
CA GLY A 654 17.97 -16.18 -16.31
C GLY A 654 18.70 -16.71 -17.57
N ASN A 655 18.02 -16.79 -18.72
CA ASN A 655 18.57 -17.19 -20.01
C ASN A 655 18.78 -15.99 -20.96
N ASN A 656 18.67 -14.75 -20.46
CA ASN A 656 18.67 -13.49 -21.23
C ASN A 656 17.51 -13.34 -22.23
N VAL A 657 16.42 -14.10 -22.08
CA VAL A 657 15.19 -13.91 -22.86
C VAL A 657 14.47 -12.67 -22.34
N PRO A 658 14.11 -11.69 -23.20
CA PRO A 658 13.42 -10.48 -22.77
C PRO A 658 12.05 -10.75 -22.14
N LEU A 659 11.76 -10.06 -21.03
CA LEU A 659 10.50 -10.16 -20.31
C LEU A 659 9.68 -8.88 -20.46
N SER A 660 8.59 -9.03 -21.20
CA SER A 660 7.57 -8.01 -21.48
C SER A 660 6.44 -7.98 -20.45
N ASN A 661 5.70 -6.86 -20.39
CA ASN A 661 4.61 -6.63 -19.44
C ASN A 661 5.04 -6.86 -17.97
N ILE A 662 6.33 -6.71 -17.69
CA ILE A 662 6.84 -6.62 -16.32
C ILE A 662 6.69 -5.17 -15.89
N GLN A 663 6.00 -4.95 -14.78
CA GLN A 663 5.96 -3.62 -14.17
C GLN A 663 7.32 -3.29 -13.56
N VAL A 664 7.89 -2.15 -13.94
CA VAL A 664 9.08 -1.56 -13.32
C VAL A 664 8.66 -0.27 -12.65
N THR A 665 8.88 -0.16 -11.34
CA THR A 665 8.38 0.96 -10.51
C THR A 665 9.53 1.69 -9.85
N GLY A 666 9.43 3.01 -9.79
CA GLY A 666 10.27 3.86 -8.95
C GLY A 666 9.44 4.99 -8.31
N PRO A 667 10.07 5.97 -7.64
CA PRO A 667 9.35 6.90 -6.76
C PRO A 667 8.30 7.79 -7.43
N ALA A 668 8.44 8.06 -8.74
CA ALA A 668 7.50 8.88 -9.50
C ALA A 668 6.37 8.08 -10.19
N GLY A 669 6.39 6.74 -10.12
CA GLY A 669 5.36 5.88 -10.68
C GLY A 669 5.89 4.60 -11.34
N PRO A 670 4.99 3.80 -11.95
CA PRO A 670 5.34 2.60 -12.70
C PRO A 670 5.45 2.85 -14.21
N THR A 671 6.18 1.95 -14.87
CA THR A 671 6.18 1.73 -16.32
C THR A 671 6.06 0.21 -16.59
N LEU A 672 5.74 -0.19 -17.82
CA LEU A 672 5.73 -1.60 -18.25
C LEU A 672 6.86 -1.86 -19.23
N THR A 673 7.50 -3.03 -19.15
CA THR A 673 8.47 -3.46 -20.15
C THR A 673 7.79 -3.84 -21.47
N GLY A 674 8.43 -3.50 -22.59
CA GLY A 674 7.93 -3.91 -23.91
C GLY A 674 8.29 -5.33 -24.32
N SER A 675 7.91 -5.75 -25.53
CA SER A 675 8.25 -7.10 -26.06
C SER A 675 9.76 -7.38 -26.08
N ALA A 676 10.58 -6.33 -26.25
CA ALA A 676 12.03 -6.39 -26.17
C ALA A 676 12.59 -6.43 -24.73
N GLY A 677 11.72 -6.43 -23.71
CA GLY A 677 12.07 -6.37 -22.29
C GLY A 677 12.47 -4.97 -21.81
N THR A 678 12.45 -3.97 -22.69
CA THR A 678 12.95 -2.62 -22.42
C THR A 678 11.96 -1.77 -21.64
N TYR A 679 12.46 -0.91 -20.75
CA TYR A 679 11.68 0.09 -20.05
C TYR A 679 12.41 1.45 -20.01
N ALA A 680 11.62 2.51 -19.87
CA ALA A 680 12.09 3.86 -19.56
C ALA A 680 11.22 4.45 -18.45
N LEU A 681 11.86 5.02 -17.43
CA LEU A 681 11.20 5.56 -16.25
C LEU A 681 11.70 6.98 -15.96
N SER A 682 10.79 7.94 -15.84
CA SER A 682 11.11 9.27 -15.29
C SER A 682 11.06 9.21 -13.77
N VAL A 683 12.03 9.82 -13.09
CA VAL A 683 12.22 9.70 -11.64
C VAL A 683 12.60 11.05 -11.02
N SER A 684 12.23 11.26 -9.75
CA SER A 684 12.73 12.38 -8.96
C SER A 684 14.24 12.27 -8.76
N MET A 685 14.95 13.40 -8.69
CA MET A 685 16.38 13.41 -8.33
C MET A 685 16.63 12.86 -6.92
N GLY A 686 17.83 12.32 -6.71
CA GLY A 686 18.30 11.76 -5.44
C GLY A 686 18.67 10.28 -5.54
N THR A 687 18.88 9.65 -4.39
CA THR A 687 19.00 8.19 -4.29
C THR A 687 17.61 7.58 -4.33
N ILE A 688 17.39 6.69 -5.29
CA ILE A 688 16.10 6.05 -5.56
C ILE A 688 16.26 4.53 -5.57
N GLU A 689 15.16 3.83 -5.31
CA GLU A 689 15.03 2.41 -5.59
C GLU A 689 14.14 2.21 -6.83
N VAL A 690 14.57 1.31 -7.72
CA VAL A 690 13.78 0.85 -8.86
C VAL A 690 13.55 -0.65 -8.69
N VAL A 691 12.30 -1.07 -8.77
CA VAL A 691 11.85 -2.45 -8.54
C VAL A 691 11.21 -2.99 -9.81
N ALA A 692 11.77 -4.06 -10.36
CA ALA A 692 11.16 -4.86 -11.42
C ALA A 692 10.28 -5.97 -10.83
N ASN A 693 9.10 -6.15 -11.42
CA ASN A 693 8.04 -7.04 -10.96
C ASN A 693 7.68 -6.91 -9.47
N PRO A 694 7.41 -5.69 -8.94
CA PRO A 694 7.18 -5.47 -7.51
C PRO A 694 6.02 -6.33 -7.00
N GLY A 695 6.24 -7.07 -5.91
CA GLY A 695 5.22 -7.96 -5.32
C GLY A 695 4.72 -9.07 -6.26
N ASN A 696 5.54 -9.50 -7.23
CA ASN A 696 5.24 -10.56 -8.19
C ASN A 696 3.93 -10.38 -8.97
N LEU A 697 3.63 -9.14 -9.38
CA LEU A 697 2.44 -8.82 -10.20
C LEU A 697 2.33 -9.66 -11.48
N ASN A 698 3.48 -10.02 -12.08
CA ASN A 698 3.60 -11.15 -12.98
C ASN A 698 4.04 -12.38 -12.17
N SER A 699 3.11 -13.32 -11.96
CA SER A 699 3.32 -14.50 -11.10
C SER A 699 4.40 -15.45 -11.58
N ASN A 700 4.79 -15.39 -12.86
CA ASN A 700 5.80 -16.28 -13.44
C ASN A 700 7.23 -16.01 -12.96
N TYR A 701 7.47 -14.83 -12.39
CA TYR A 701 8.81 -14.32 -12.06
C TYR A 701 8.85 -13.75 -10.65
N VAL A 702 10.02 -13.78 -10.01
CA VAL A 702 10.25 -13.14 -8.70
C VAL A 702 10.70 -11.69 -8.88
N SER A 703 10.29 -10.82 -7.96
CA SER A 703 10.67 -9.41 -7.91
C SER A 703 12.18 -9.20 -7.75
N SER A 704 12.68 -8.05 -8.21
CA SER A 704 14.09 -7.67 -8.08
C SER A 704 14.23 -6.16 -7.95
N ALA A 705 15.10 -5.67 -7.07
CA ALA A 705 15.27 -4.26 -6.76
C ALA A 705 16.73 -3.79 -6.93
N ARG A 706 16.91 -2.54 -7.33
CA ARG A 706 18.21 -1.85 -7.43
C ARG A 706 18.11 -0.45 -6.87
N THR A 707 19.07 -0.06 -6.03
CA THR A 707 19.26 1.33 -5.59
C THR A 707 20.26 2.04 -6.50
N LEU A 708 19.95 3.26 -6.94
CA LEU A 708 20.82 4.10 -7.76
C LEU A 708 20.67 5.59 -7.40
N THR A 709 21.64 6.42 -7.79
CA THR A 709 21.57 7.88 -7.61
C THR A 709 21.34 8.54 -8.97
N VAL A 710 20.33 9.39 -9.07
CA VAL A 710 19.96 10.10 -10.29
C VAL A 710 19.94 11.60 -10.04
N THR A 711 20.58 12.39 -10.90
CA THR A 711 20.50 13.86 -10.87
C THR A 711 19.52 14.38 -11.93
N VAL A 712 19.06 15.62 -11.79
CA VAL A 712 18.12 16.25 -12.74
C VAL A 712 18.69 16.20 -14.15
N GLY A 713 17.90 15.73 -15.11
CA GLY A 713 18.31 15.65 -16.51
C GLY A 713 19.34 14.57 -16.84
N SER A 714 19.88 13.87 -15.85
CA SER A 714 20.80 12.75 -16.07
C SER A 714 20.04 11.46 -16.39
N VAL A 715 20.74 10.53 -17.05
CA VAL A 715 20.20 9.23 -17.44
C VAL A 715 21.04 8.11 -16.85
N ALA A 716 20.43 7.28 -16.01
CA ALA A 716 20.99 6.00 -15.58
C ALA A 716 20.63 4.91 -16.59
N GLN A 717 21.49 4.73 -17.61
CA GLN A 717 21.33 3.71 -18.64
C GLN A 717 21.75 2.31 -18.14
N ASN A 718 21.29 1.26 -18.83
CA ASN A 718 21.65 -0.15 -18.60
C ASN A 718 21.36 -0.63 -17.16
N THR A 719 20.29 -0.12 -16.54
CA THR A 719 19.81 -0.56 -15.22
C THR A 719 19.00 -1.86 -15.40
N ASP A 720 19.70 -2.94 -15.75
CA ASP A 720 19.07 -4.18 -16.20
C ASP A 720 18.68 -5.11 -15.04
N PHE A 721 17.57 -5.84 -15.18
CA PHE A 721 17.10 -6.81 -14.20
C PHE A 721 17.04 -8.21 -14.81
N VAL A 722 17.54 -9.20 -14.08
CA VAL A 722 17.36 -10.62 -14.39
C VAL A 722 16.39 -11.17 -13.36
N LEU A 723 15.22 -11.62 -13.81
CA LEU A 723 14.21 -12.21 -12.93
C LEU A 723 14.26 -13.73 -13.02
N SER A 724 14.44 -14.38 -11.88
CA SER A 724 14.26 -15.83 -11.76
C SER A 724 12.79 -16.18 -11.93
N LYS A 725 12.48 -17.35 -12.51
CA LYS A 725 11.12 -17.87 -12.46
C LYS A 725 10.74 -18.19 -11.02
N GLY A 726 9.44 -18.10 -10.74
CA GLY A 726 8.90 -18.38 -9.41
C GLY A 726 7.47 -18.92 -9.46
N ALA A 727 7.07 -19.53 -8.36
CA ALA A 727 5.71 -20.03 -8.15
C ALA A 727 5.20 -19.57 -6.78
N ARG A 728 3.92 -19.81 -6.53
CA ARG A 728 3.33 -19.64 -5.20
C ARG A 728 3.24 -21.01 -4.52
N ILE A 729 3.46 -21.06 -3.22
CA ILE A 729 3.16 -22.25 -2.41
C ILE A 729 1.94 -21.95 -1.57
N ARG A 730 0.86 -22.72 -1.78
CA ARG A 730 -0.33 -22.70 -0.94
C ARG A 730 -0.33 -23.92 -0.03
N GLY A 731 -0.74 -23.75 1.23
CA GLY A 731 -1.02 -24.87 2.11
C GLY A 731 -2.23 -24.57 2.98
N PHE A 732 -2.65 -25.55 3.76
CA PHE A 732 -3.80 -25.44 4.65
C PHE A 732 -3.35 -25.50 6.11
N ALA A 733 -3.91 -24.65 6.95
CA ALA A 733 -3.70 -24.61 8.38
C ALA A 733 -5.01 -25.03 9.07
N SER A 734 -4.93 -25.98 9.99
CA SER A 734 -6.11 -26.59 10.61
C SER A 734 -5.90 -26.94 12.08
N THR A 735 -6.98 -27.08 12.84
CA THR A 735 -6.97 -27.61 14.21
C THR A 735 -7.21 -29.13 14.29
N ASN A 736 -7.76 -29.75 13.24
CA ASN A 736 -8.12 -31.17 13.22
C ASN A 736 -7.89 -31.87 11.86
N GLY A 737 -7.33 -31.16 10.88
CA GLY A 737 -7.11 -31.62 9.50
C GLY A 737 -8.21 -31.20 8.52
N THR A 738 -9.37 -30.73 9.00
CA THR A 738 -10.53 -30.34 8.18
C THR A 738 -10.94 -28.87 8.38
N ASP A 739 -10.92 -28.36 9.62
CA ASP A 739 -11.39 -27.00 9.94
C ASP A 739 -10.30 -25.97 9.74
N ALA A 740 -10.66 -24.83 9.17
CA ALA A 740 -9.76 -23.70 8.97
C ALA A 740 -9.19 -23.15 10.29
N LEU A 741 -7.86 -22.94 10.33
CA LEU A 741 -7.17 -22.18 11.37
C LEU A 741 -6.49 -20.96 10.75
N PRO A 742 -7.11 -19.77 10.79
CA PRO A 742 -6.51 -18.50 10.39
C PRO A 742 -5.54 -17.98 11.44
N GLY A 743 -4.65 -17.08 11.00
CA GLY A 743 -3.69 -16.42 11.88
C GLY A 743 -2.47 -17.27 12.24
N LEU A 744 -2.31 -18.46 11.66
CA LEU A 744 -1.06 -19.22 11.76
C LEU A 744 -0.02 -18.54 10.86
N ILE A 745 1.12 -18.17 11.44
CA ILE A 745 2.28 -17.70 10.67
C ILE A 745 2.97 -18.93 10.08
N VAL A 746 3.28 -18.87 8.78
CA VAL A 746 4.05 -19.89 8.06
C VAL A 746 5.24 -19.21 7.38
N THR A 747 6.42 -19.80 7.49
CA THR A 747 7.68 -19.28 6.97
C THR A 747 8.22 -20.17 5.84
N ALA A 748 8.84 -19.56 4.84
CA ALA A 748 9.51 -20.26 3.74
C ALA A 748 11.01 -19.94 3.74
N SER A 749 11.82 -21.00 3.75
CA SER A 749 13.28 -20.93 3.83
C SER A 749 13.94 -21.64 2.64
N LEU A 750 14.93 -20.98 2.02
CA LEU A 750 15.75 -21.53 0.94
C LEU A 750 17.20 -21.61 1.43
N GLY A 751 17.80 -22.81 1.38
CA GLY A 751 19.17 -23.02 1.87
C GLY A 751 19.36 -22.73 3.38
N GLY A 752 18.28 -22.73 4.17
CA GLY A 752 18.30 -22.41 5.60
C GLY A 752 18.10 -20.92 5.94
N THR A 753 17.99 -20.04 4.94
CA THR A 753 17.64 -18.62 5.13
C THR A 753 16.16 -18.43 4.89
N GLN A 754 15.44 -17.83 5.85
CA GLN A 754 14.05 -17.41 5.67
C GLN A 754 13.97 -16.27 4.65
N MET A 755 13.19 -16.47 3.58
CA MET A 755 12.98 -15.48 2.52
C MET A 755 11.51 -15.05 2.39
N GLY A 756 10.56 -15.88 2.84
CA GLY A 756 9.13 -15.62 2.73
C GLY A 756 8.38 -15.88 4.05
N THR A 757 7.23 -15.23 4.20
CA THR A 757 6.27 -15.51 5.26
C THR A 757 4.85 -15.30 4.74
N ALA A 758 3.91 -16.08 5.24
CA ALA A 758 2.48 -15.95 4.99
C ALA A 758 1.72 -16.10 6.31
N LEU A 759 0.49 -15.59 6.32
CA LEU A 759 -0.49 -15.86 7.37
C LEU A 759 -1.58 -16.74 6.77
N SER A 760 -2.12 -17.70 7.53
CA SER A 760 -3.34 -18.37 7.09
C SER A 760 -4.54 -17.43 7.16
N GLU A 761 -5.30 -17.39 6.07
CA GLU A 761 -6.48 -16.56 5.87
C GLU A 761 -7.72 -17.16 6.56
N SER A 762 -8.85 -16.47 6.46
CA SER A 762 -10.13 -16.88 7.08
C SER A 762 -10.67 -18.23 6.60
N ASP A 763 -10.22 -18.71 5.44
CA ASP A 763 -10.50 -20.02 4.87
C ASP A 763 -9.50 -21.11 5.32
N GLY A 764 -8.52 -20.76 6.15
CA GLY A 764 -7.47 -21.63 6.67
C GLY A 764 -6.29 -21.83 5.72
N TYR A 765 -6.37 -21.37 4.48
CA TYR A 765 -5.24 -21.48 3.56
C TYR A 765 -4.24 -20.34 3.78
N TYR A 766 -2.96 -20.63 3.62
CA TYR A 766 -1.91 -19.63 3.51
C TYR A 766 -1.31 -19.70 2.10
N THR A 767 -0.91 -18.56 1.54
CA THR A 767 -0.19 -18.51 0.25
C THR A 767 1.12 -17.75 0.43
N LEU A 768 2.23 -18.44 0.23
CA LEU A 768 3.58 -17.89 0.18
C LEU A 768 3.87 -17.44 -1.25
N THR A 769 4.22 -16.17 -1.42
CA THR A 769 4.67 -15.57 -2.68
C THR A 769 6.20 -15.42 -2.67
N ASP A 770 6.74 -14.88 -3.76
CA ASP A 770 8.15 -14.45 -3.87
C ASP A 770 9.16 -15.61 -3.77
N LEU A 771 8.70 -16.83 -4.10
CA LEU A 771 9.49 -18.05 -4.10
C LEU A 771 10.03 -18.35 -5.50
N SER A 772 11.36 -18.26 -5.66
CA SER A 772 12.05 -18.65 -6.89
C SER A 772 12.06 -20.16 -7.09
N THR A 773 12.48 -20.60 -8.28
CA THR A 773 12.89 -21.99 -8.49
C THR A 773 13.96 -22.43 -7.47
N GLY A 774 13.87 -23.67 -6.99
CA GLY A 774 14.64 -24.18 -5.86
C GLY A 774 13.84 -25.10 -4.93
N THR A 775 14.49 -25.67 -3.92
CA THR A 775 13.85 -26.52 -2.92
C THR A 775 13.65 -25.75 -1.62
N TRP A 776 12.40 -25.52 -1.27
CA TRP A 776 11.96 -24.70 -0.13
C TRP A 776 11.56 -25.57 1.06
N THR A 777 12.02 -25.18 2.25
CA THR A 777 11.52 -25.70 3.52
C THR A 777 10.42 -24.78 4.02
N ILE A 778 9.22 -25.32 4.24
CA ILE A 778 8.03 -24.59 4.69
C ILE A 778 7.74 -24.99 6.14
N GLU A 779 7.65 -24.03 7.05
CA GLU A 779 7.56 -24.29 8.50
C GLU A 779 6.42 -23.49 9.13
N ALA A 780 5.60 -24.14 9.94
CA ALA A 780 4.59 -23.46 10.73
C ALA A 780 5.21 -22.87 12.01
N GLN A 781 4.76 -21.67 12.39
CA GLN A 781 5.15 -20.98 13.62
C GLN A 781 3.93 -20.94 14.56
N PRO A 782 3.62 -22.03 15.28
CA PRO A 782 2.53 -22.09 16.25
C PRO A 782 2.84 -21.27 17.52
N ASP A 783 1.81 -20.91 18.29
CA ASP A 783 1.99 -20.15 19.53
C ASP A 783 2.66 -20.97 20.65
N ALA A 784 3.16 -20.28 21.68
CA ALA A 784 3.76 -20.90 22.85
C ALA A 784 2.80 -21.85 23.58
N GLY A 785 3.01 -23.16 23.41
CA GLY A 785 2.18 -24.24 23.96
C GLY A 785 1.33 -24.99 22.92
N GLU A 786 1.38 -24.57 21.66
CA GLU A 786 0.88 -25.28 20.50
C GLU A 786 2.02 -26.02 19.76
N SER A 787 1.68 -26.96 18.90
CA SER A 787 2.61 -27.77 18.11
C SER A 787 2.03 -28.08 16.74
N ALA A 788 2.86 -28.08 15.70
CA ALA A 788 2.46 -28.37 14.33
C ALA A 788 2.78 -29.82 13.93
N SER A 789 1.83 -30.48 13.25
CA SER A 789 2.02 -31.79 12.63
C SER A 789 1.64 -31.73 11.13
N PRO A 790 2.57 -31.99 10.20
CA PRO A 790 4.01 -32.11 10.43
C PRO A 790 4.63 -30.79 10.91
N THR A 791 5.86 -30.79 11.39
CA THR A 791 6.56 -29.56 11.78
C THR A 791 7.01 -28.72 10.58
N SER A 792 7.28 -29.39 9.46
CA SER A 792 7.72 -28.77 8.21
C SER A 792 7.34 -29.60 6.98
N PHE A 793 7.30 -28.95 5.82
CA PHE A 793 7.25 -29.57 4.50
C PHE A 793 8.49 -29.19 3.68
N SER A 794 8.82 -30.01 2.69
CA SER A 794 9.85 -29.71 1.68
C SER A 794 9.20 -29.71 0.30
N GLN A 795 9.27 -28.59 -0.40
CA GLN A 795 8.65 -28.38 -1.71
C GLN A 795 9.67 -27.89 -2.73
N ALA A 796 9.84 -28.65 -3.82
CA ALA A 796 10.59 -28.16 -4.97
C ALA A 796 9.69 -27.27 -5.85
N ILE A 797 10.24 -26.17 -6.34
CA ILE A 797 9.67 -25.34 -7.40
C ILE A 797 10.58 -25.49 -8.62
N ALA A 798 10.07 -26.06 -9.71
CA ALA A 798 10.77 -26.22 -10.97
C ALA A 798 10.45 -25.09 -11.96
N GLU A 799 11.27 -24.95 -12.99
CA GLU A 799 11.09 -23.98 -14.08
C GLU A 799 9.79 -24.17 -14.89
N SER A 800 9.16 -25.35 -14.77
CA SER A 800 7.83 -25.70 -15.31
C SER A 800 6.68 -25.14 -14.49
N ASP A 801 6.91 -24.82 -13.21
CA ASP A 801 5.87 -24.50 -12.24
C ASP A 801 5.64 -22.97 -12.16
N ALA A 802 6.30 -22.22 -13.03
CA ALA A 802 6.25 -20.77 -13.08
C ALA A 802 4.81 -20.25 -13.15
N GLY A 803 4.47 -19.29 -12.29
CA GLY A 803 3.14 -18.68 -12.22
C GLY A 803 2.08 -19.52 -11.50
N THR A 804 2.29 -20.83 -11.38
CA THR A 804 1.36 -21.76 -10.73
C THR A 804 1.30 -21.54 -9.21
N THR A 805 0.33 -22.20 -8.58
CA THR A 805 0.21 -22.29 -7.13
C THR A 805 0.28 -23.76 -6.73
N LEU A 806 1.40 -24.18 -6.15
CA LEU A 806 1.63 -25.56 -5.72
C LEU A 806 1.02 -25.79 -4.33
N PHE A 807 0.24 -26.85 -4.15
CA PHE A 807 -0.29 -27.22 -2.83
C PHE A 807 0.71 -28.10 -2.07
N VAL A 808 1.23 -27.60 -0.95
CA VAL A 808 2.29 -28.28 -0.18
C VAL A 808 1.75 -29.27 0.88
N GLY A 809 0.54 -29.06 1.38
CA GLY A 809 -0.07 -29.93 2.40
C GLY A 809 -0.81 -29.17 3.51
N THR A 810 -1.19 -29.93 4.54
CA THR A 810 -1.93 -29.42 5.71
C THR A 810 -1.06 -29.44 6.96
N PHE A 811 -0.90 -28.29 7.62
CA PHE A 811 -0.43 -28.19 8.99
C PHE A 811 -1.61 -28.38 9.95
N THR A 812 -1.59 -29.43 10.76
CA THR A 812 -2.53 -29.58 11.88
C THR A 812 -1.87 -29.07 13.16
N ILE A 813 -2.39 -27.96 13.69
CA ILE A 813 -1.93 -27.35 14.94
C ILE A 813 -2.70 -27.95 16.10
N SER A 814 -1.96 -28.48 17.07
CA SER A 814 -2.49 -29.06 18.30
C SER A 814 -1.80 -28.46 19.52
N GLY A 815 -2.60 -27.90 20.43
CA GLY A 815 -2.12 -27.31 21.69
C GLY A 815 -2.72 -28.06 22.88
N ALA A 816 -1.94 -28.95 23.47
CA ALA A 816 -2.42 -29.78 24.57
C ALA A 816 -2.03 -29.17 25.92
N LEU A 817 -2.91 -28.32 26.43
CA LEU A 817 -2.87 -27.83 27.80
C LEU A 817 -2.86 -29.02 28.77
N GLY A 818 -1.97 -28.97 29.76
CA GLY A 818 -2.19 -29.65 31.02
C GLY A 818 -2.85 -28.70 32.02
N LYS A 819 -3.14 -29.18 33.22
CA LYS A 819 -3.67 -28.38 34.32
C LYS A 819 -2.78 -28.50 35.55
N ILE A 820 -2.56 -27.40 36.24
CA ILE A 820 -2.11 -27.39 37.64
C ILE A 820 -3.37 -27.15 38.47
N SER A 821 -3.76 -28.12 39.30
CA SER A 821 -4.97 -28.02 40.14
C SER A 821 -4.67 -28.45 41.56
N GLY A 822 -5.54 -28.10 42.51
CA GLY A 822 -5.44 -28.61 43.87
C GLY A 822 -6.12 -27.71 44.88
N THR A 823 -5.79 -27.86 46.16
CA THR A 823 -6.38 -27.09 47.24
C THR A 823 -5.44 -26.02 47.81
N VAL A 824 -6.02 -24.99 48.42
CA VAL A 824 -5.38 -23.96 49.23
C VAL A 824 -6.02 -23.98 50.62
N GLU A 825 -5.21 -24.29 51.63
CA GLU A 825 -5.66 -24.64 52.97
C GLU A 825 -4.88 -23.88 54.03
N TYR A 826 -5.50 -23.61 55.17
CA TYR A 826 -4.85 -23.12 56.37
C TYR A 826 -5.17 -24.09 57.51
N ASN A 827 -4.14 -24.73 58.08
CA ASN A 827 -4.29 -25.83 59.03
C ASN A 827 -5.23 -26.94 58.53
N ASN A 828 -5.11 -27.35 57.26
CA ASN A 828 -5.99 -28.33 56.59
C ASN A 828 -7.48 -27.90 56.48
N VAL A 829 -7.76 -26.59 56.57
CA VAL A 829 -9.10 -26.01 56.35
C VAL A 829 -9.07 -25.12 55.10
N ALA A 830 -10.01 -25.33 54.18
CA ALA A 830 -10.07 -24.59 52.91
C ALA A 830 -10.14 -23.07 53.12
N ILE A 831 -9.32 -22.32 52.36
CA ILE A 831 -9.32 -20.85 52.41
C ILE A 831 -10.46 -20.30 51.54
N GLU A 832 -11.62 -20.04 52.17
CA GLU A 832 -12.85 -19.61 51.47
C GLU A 832 -12.79 -18.17 50.91
N THR A 833 -11.85 -17.34 51.36
CA THR A 833 -11.76 -15.91 51.00
C THR A 833 -11.10 -15.64 49.64
N GLY A 834 -10.67 -16.68 48.94
CA GLY A 834 -9.88 -16.58 47.71
C GLY A 834 -8.38 -16.43 47.98
N VAL A 835 -7.59 -17.15 47.18
CA VAL A 835 -6.13 -17.17 47.19
C VAL A 835 -5.67 -16.96 45.75
N MET A 836 -4.81 -15.96 45.52
CA MET A 836 -4.22 -15.76 44.20
C MET A 836 -3.13 -16.80 43.98
N VAL A 837 -3.28 -17.67 42.97
CA VAL A 837 -2.29 -18.69 42.61
C VAL A 837 -1.73 -18.38 41.22
N VAL A 838 -0.41 -18.37 41.09
CA VAL A 838 0.32 -18.05 39.86
C VAL A 838 1.35 -19.13 39.57
N ALA A 839 1.46 -19.52 38.30
CA ALA A 839 2.44 -20.46 37.79
C ALA A 839 3.32 -19.79 36.71
N SER A 840 4.62 -20.08 36.70
CA SER A 840 5.56 -19.65 35.65
C SER A 840 6.70 -20.64 35.52
N THR A 841 7.27 -20.79 34.33
CA THR A 841 8.53 -21.54 34.13
C THR A 841 9.74 -20.78 34.70
N SER A 842 9.62 -19.46 34.90
CA SER A 842 10.60 -18.61 35.56
C SER A 842 10.37 -18.52 37.08
N THR A 843 11.35 -18.00 37.81
CA THR A 843 11.21 -17.69 39.24
C THR A 843 10.20 -16.57 39.46
N ILE A 844 9.29 -16.76 40.43
CA ILE A 844 8.27 -15.76 40.78
C ILE A 844 8.72 -14.99 42.04
N SER A 845 8.59 -13.66 42.04
CA SER A 845 8.98 -12.78 43.16
C SER A 845 8.04 -12.85 44.36
N ASP A 846 8.49 -12.34 45.51
CA ASP A 846 7.63 -12.02 46.66
C ASP A 846 7.95 -10.60 47.15
N PRO A 847 6.99 -9.65 47.24
CA PRO A 847 5.59 -9.76 46.81
C PRO A 847 5.43 -10.12 45.32
N PRO A 848 4.23 -10.55 44.89
CA PRO A 848 3.98 -10.88 43.49
C PRO A 848 4.26 -9.66 42.58
N PRO A 849 4.72 -9.87 41.33
CA PRO A 849 5.13 -8.77 40.45
C PRO A 849 4.02 -7.73 40.25
N ALA A 850 4.40 -6.44 40.25
CA ALA A 850 3.48 -5.37 39.90
C ALA A 850 3.16 -5.43 38.38
N ILE A 851 1.88 -5.33 38.02
CA ILE A 851 1.42 -5.36 36.61
C ILE A 851 1.60 -3.98 35.96
N ASP A 852 2.86 -3.54 35.86
CA ASP A 852 3.25 -2.29 35.22
C ASP A 852 3.47 -2.47 33.69
N SER A 853 4.07 -1.48 33.03
CA SER A 853 4.44 -1.57 31.62
C SER A 853 5.59 -2.55 31.38
N THR A 854 6.54 -2.66 32.31
CA THR A 854 7.73 -3.51 32.22
C THR A 854 7.35 -4.99 32.30
N PHE A 855 6.45 -5.33 33.23
CA PHE A 855 5.85 -6.66 33.37
C PHE A 855 5.12 -7.08 32.09
N ARG A 856 4.34 -6.16 31.49
CA ARG A 856 3.58 -6.40 30.26
C ARG A 856 4.43 -6.50 28.98
N THR A 857 5.67 -6.04 29.00
CA THR A 857 6.63 -6.17 27.89
C THR A 857 7.74 -7.19 28.16
N GLY A 858 7.68 -7.90 29.30
CA GLY A 858 8.66 -8.91 29.67
C GLY A 858 8.43 -10.25 28.98
N THR A 859 9.49 -11.05 28.84
CA THR A 859 9.46 -12.39 28.23
C THR A 859 8.92 -13.48 29.17
N ASN A 860 8.76 -13.19 30.46
CA ASN A 860 8.32 -14.18 31.45
C ASN A 860 6.79 -14.29 31.45
N LEU A 861 6.27 -15.42 30.99
CA LEU A 861 4.84 -15.73 31.03
C LEU A 861 4.41 -16.16 32.44
N TYR A 862 3.28 -15.62 32.90
CA TYR A 862 2.65 -15.95 34.18
C TYR A 862 1.21 -16.38 33.94
N TYR A 863 0.85 -17.56 34.46
CA TYR A 863 -0.47 -18.15 34.36
C TYR A 863 -1.14 -18.07 35.74
N GLY A 864 -2.21 -17.29 35.88
CA GLY A 864 -2.82 -16.97 37.16
C GLY A 864 -4.26 -17.45 37.30
N THR A 865 -4.69 -17.74 38.53
CA THR A 865 -6.10 -17.92 38.90
C THR A 865 -6.34 -17.45 40.33
N SER A 866 -7.61 -17.28 40.72
CA SER A 866 -8.00 -17.25 42.13
C SER A 866 -8.54 -18.62 42.53
N SER A 867 -8.28 -19.07 43.75
CA SER A 867 -9.05 -20.17 44.31
C SER A 867 -10.53 -19.79 44.43
N GLY A 868 -11.40 -20.81 44.33
CA GLY A 868 -12.80 -20.70 44.68
C GLY A 868 -13.03 -20.63 46.19
N ALA A 869 -14.27 -20.38 46.57
CA ALA A 869 -14.71 -20.39 47.98
C ALA A 869 -14.67 -21.79 48.63
N ASP A 870 -14.38 -22.84 47.86
CA ASP A 870 -14.16 -24.20 48.34
C ASP A 870 -12.67 -24.55 48.49
N GLY A 871 -11.81 -23.54 48.44
CA GLY A 871 -10.36 -23.66 48.53
C GLY A 871 -9.73 -24.39 47.34
N LYS A 872 -10.44 -24.66 46.23
CA LYS A 872 -9.83 -25.29 45.06
C LYS A 872 -9.34 -24.26 44.06
N TYR A 873 -8.28 -24.61 43.33
CA TYR A 873 -7.82 -23.85 42.17
C TYR A 873 -7.53 -24.76 40.98
N SER A 874 -7.55 -24.18 39.78
CA SER A 874 -7.12 -24.82 38.54
C SER A 874 -6.56 -23.79 37.57
N ILE A 875 -5.34 -24.01 37.09
CA ILE A 875 -4.64 -23.18 36.12
C ILE A 875 -4.34 -24.06 34.89
N PRO A 876 -4.94 -23.79 33.71
CA PRO A 876 -4.49 -24.40 32.47
C PRO A 876 -3.12 -23.83 32.10
N VAL A 877 -2.16 -24.69 31.77
CA VAL A 877 -0.81 -24.30 31.33
C VAL A 877 -0.34 -25.22 30.20
N PRO A 878 0.57 -24.77 29.31
CA PRO A 878 1.21 -25.65 28.34
C PRO A 878 1.82 -26.92 28.97
N GLY A 879 1.53 -28.08 28.38
CA GLY A 879 2.16 -29.34 28.78
C GLY A 879 3.61 -29.45 28.31
N GLY A 880 4.40 -30.31 28.94
CA GLY A 880 5.81 -30.55 28.62
C GLY A 880 6.82 -29.73 29.42
N SER A 881 6.38 -28.91 30.38
CA SER A 881 7.23 -28.05 31.21
C SER A 881 7.01 -28.25 32.71
N THR A 882 7.99 -27.84 33.51
CA THR A 882 7.84 -27.71 34.98
C THR A 882 7.66 -26.26 35.36
N TYR A 883 6.61 -25.98 36.12
CA TYR A 883 6.23 -24.64 36.56
C TYR A 883 6.56 -24.44 38.04
N ASN A 884 7.15 -23.31 38.38
CA ASN A 884 7.13 -22.77 39.73
C ASN A 884 5.71 -22.28 40.01
N VAL A 885 5.09 -22.79 41.08
CA VAL A 885 3.78 -22.36 41.56
C VAL A 885 3.98 -21.49 42.78
N SER A 886 3.21 -20.41 42.88
CA SER A 886 3.22 -19.50 44.03
C SER A 886 1.81 -19.04 44.34
N ALA A 887 1.44 -19.06 45.60
CA ALA A 887 0.11 -18.64 46.05
C ALA A 887 0.21 -17.62 47.17
N TRP A 888 -0.72 -16.67 47.19
CA TRP A 888 -0.82 -15.62 48.20
C TRP A 888 -2.25 -15.42 48.67
N TYR A 889 -2.42 -15.25 49.98
CA TYR A 889 -3.66 -14.78 50.58
C TYR A 889 -3.36 -13.80 51.72
N LYS A 890 -4.37 -13.03 52.14
CA LYS A 890 -4.30 -12.26 53.38
C LYS A 890 -4.78 -13.10 54.54
N ASN A 891 -3.93 -13.31 55.54
CA ASN A 891 -4.31 -14.00 56.76
C ASN A 891 -5.26 -13.16 57.63
N ALA A 892 -5.79 -13.74 58.71
CA ALA A 892 -6.71 -13.07 59.62
C ALA A 892 -6.13 -11.82 60.32
N GLY A 893 -4.79 -11.68 60.35
CA GLY A 893 -4.08 -10.48 60.81
C GLY A 893 -3.89 -9.39 59.75
N GLY A 894 -4.40 -9.60 58.53
CA GLY A 894 -4.29 -8.67 57.40
C GLY A 894 -2.98 -8.73 56.61
N ALA A 895 -2.04 -9.58 57.02
CA ALA A 895 -0.75 -9.75 56.34
C ALA A 895 -0.87 -10.69 55.13
N THR A 896 -0.26 -10.30 54.01
CA THR A 896 -0.12 -11.19 52.84
C THR A 896 0.95 -12.24 53.14
N VAL A 897 0.62 -13.52 52.97
CA VAL A 897 1.55 -14.65 53.18
C VAL A 897 1.64 -15.51 51.91
N ARG A 898 2.85 -16.02 51.60
CA ARG A 898 3.15 -16.80 50.39
C ARG A 898 3.31 -18.29 50.70
N LYS A 899 2.94 -19.15 49.75
CA LYS A 899 3.37 -20.56 49.64
C LYS A 899 3.92 -20.80 48.24
N THR A 900 4.86 -21.74 48.09
CA THR A 900 5.46 -22.11 46.80
C THR A 900 5.57 -23.62 46.64
N ASP A 901 5.48 -24.09 45.39
CA ASP A 901 5.64 -25.50 45.01
C ASP A 901 6.14 -25.59 43.55
N THR A 902 6.39 -26.79 43.02
CA THR A 902 6.73 -27.02 41.60
C THR A 902 5.85 -28.10 40.96
N ALA A 903 5.30 -27.80 39.79
CA ALA A 903 4.37 -28.66 39.06
C ALA A 903 4.98 -29.07 37.69
N PRO A 904 5.46 -30.32 37.52
CA PRO A 904 5.74 -30.88 36.21
C PRO A 904 4.41 -31.22 35.54
N VAL A 905 4.11 -30.59 34.41
CA VAL A 905 2.81 -30.70 33.74
C VAL A 905 2.96 -31.44 32.43
N THR A 906 2.26 -32.57 32.31
CA THR A 906 2.17 -33.32 31.03
C THR A 906 0.99 -32.82 30.22
N VAL A 907 1.19 -32.78 28.90
CA VAL A 907 0.16 -32.64 27.85
C VAL A 907 -1.12 -33.40 28.20
N GLY A 908 -2.27 -32.71 28.25
CA GLY A 908 -3.59 -33.30 28.54
C GLY A 908 -3.82 -33.79 29.98
N ALA A 909 -2.81 -33.75 30.86
CA ALA A 909 -2.89 -34.29 32.21
C ALA A 909 -3.16 -33.19 33.26
N THR A 910 -3.71 -33.58 34.42
CA THR A 910 -3.83 -32.70 35.59
C THR A 910 -2.78 -33.06 36.63
N THR A 911 -1.90 -32.12 36.93
CA THR A 911 -0.89 -32.20 37.99
C THR A 911 -1.44 -31.59 39.26
N THR A 912 -1.70 -32.43 40.27
CA THR A 912 -2.25 -31.97 41.56
C THR A 912 -1.17 -31.38 42.45
N ARG A 913 -1.43 -30.20 43.05
CA ARG A 913 -0.59 -29.51 44.05
C ARG A 913 -1.47 -28.84 45.10
N ASN A 914 -1.30 -29.24 46.36
CA ASN A 914 -2.04 -28.69 47.48
C ASN A 914 -1.12 -27.78 48.30
N LEU A 915 -1.60 -26.58 48.61
CA LEU A 915 -0.85 -25.50 49.23
C LEU A 915 -1.46 -25.21 50.61
N ASP A 916 -0.97 -25.91 51.63
CA ASP A 916 -1.41 -25.73 53.02
C ASP A 916 -0.46 -24.78 53.79
N TRP A 917 -1.02 -23.86 54.56
CA TRP A 917 -0.31 -22.95 55.46
C TRP A 917 -0.52 -23.38 56.94
N PRO A 918 0.57 -23.52 57.72
CA PRO A 918 0.48 -23.82 59.16
C PRO A 918 0.04 -22.61 60.00
#